data_AF-A0A6C0DP79-F1
#
_entry.id   AF-A0A6C0DP79-F1
#
_cell.length_a   1.000
_cell.length_b   1.000
_cell.length_c   1.000
_cell.angle_alpha   90.00
_cell.angle_beta   90.00
_cell.angle_gamma   90.00
#
_symmetry.space_group_name_H-M   'P 1'
#
loop_
_entity.id
_entity.type
_entity.pdbx_description
1 polymer ?
#
loop_
_entity_poly.entity_id
_entity_poly.type
_entity_poly.pdbx_seq_one_letter_code
_entity_poly.pdbx_strand_id
1 'polypeptide(L)'
;MLLDPIKVYTLFETYGISIRGILHVGAHECEELEVYSTKWDVDSSDIVWIDANPRLIEQNKKKGIPNCYTAVLDECERETNFHITNNGQSSSLLEFGTHATSYPWCVVTETIPVKTQTLTQFFEKNSLDPTKYNIWNFDIQGVEYQVLHGSTNMLQYADCIYSEVNTADVYKGCGQLKEMDALLESHGFQRVLLEMTDQAWGDALYLRIGNSSQTLLHYPEDCHPKNKESMLRMCKSMGIRYEATNDRTQLQRNDYTYLWLPMFWISPDEIPSHVKILYGPHHFIFPKGEICKASNPKWSNRCVYTSLSNWVQEMYKEFSKQTAIPILPLPFGIDERLEDVSRYPKQIDCIVYFKRRDPKDLAFACKLLEKKRLTYKLFEYTKYKEADYKALLKSVRFVLWIGSHESQGFAMQECLAMNIPVLVWDALSMFDEYGSYKEYKGTKELAATTVPVWSSLCGERILRKYELSDAIDHIRTNGKHYSPRSYILEKLGDRVCMKRMLDSFRETPSYIVLVLASFENPLYEQFLKLRKLQFKHYEIPHLFLYDDTVPEGYTMDEHDLCIPKTVLEGAFNPELNPSMILKFIQGLRHIKEKYDYVVRINVSTYFHPPRLLKLLSDAPRTKYAGGMKLSHIISELDTTTPTTFLSGTCMIFSKDSVEELKQIPPTHPLLDKHNDDVILSKLISAPLTHIPMFLWEHDAYPSIEECENYTLFRVKHFADRTKDIEHWTFLLSHLDCLETNTL
;
A
#
# COMPACT_ATOMS: atom_id res chain seq x y z
N MET A 1 2.10 11.01 -21.88
CA MET A 1 2.15 10.46 -20.49
C MET A 1 3.08 9.25 -20.37
N LEU A 2 4.16 9.39 -19.61
CA LEU A 2 5.09 8.35 -19.17
C LEU A 2 4.60 7.66 -17.89
N LEU A 3 4.01 8.42 -16.96
CA LEU A 3 3.52 7.86 -15.70
C LEU A 3 2.28 6.98 -15.91
N ASP A 4 2.30 5.78 -15.35
CA ASP A 4 1.16 4.85 -15.34
C ASP A 4 -0.09 5.47 -14.67
N PRO A 5 -1.21 5.66 -15.41
CA PRO A 5 -2.42 6.27 -14.87
C PRO A 5 -3.08 5.49 -13.73
N ILE A 6 -2.89 4.17 -13.66
CA ILE A 6 -3.41 3.36 -12.55
C ILE A 6 -2.63 3.70 -11.28
N LYS A 7 -1.30 3.77 -11.39
CA LYS A 7 -0.44 4.16 -10.28
C LYS A 7 -0.75 5.58 -9.79
N VAL A 8 -1.02 6.51 -10.70
CA VAL A 8 -1.47 7.88 -10.36
C VAL A 8 -2.78 7.83 -9.56
N TYR A 9 -3.78 7.08 -10.03
CA TYR A 9 -5.07 6.96 -9.35
C TYR A 9 -4.94 6.33 -7.95
N THR A 10 -4.14 5.27 -7.81
CA THR A 10 -3.85 4.66 -6.50
C THR A 10 -3.21 5.66 -5.53
N LEU A 11 -2.40 6.60 -6.03
CA LEU A 11 -1.89 7.68 -5.19
C LEU A 11 -2.99 8.65 -4.76
N PHE A 12 -3.94 9.00 -5.62
CA PHE A 12 -5.11 9.79 -5.19
C PHE A 12 -5.85 9.13 -4.05
N GLU A 13 -6.13 7.83 -4.14
CA GLU A 13 -6.76 7.08 -3.05
C GLU A 13 -5.90 7.09 -1.78
N THR A 14 -4.58 6.91 -1.94
CA THR A 14 -3.67 6.88 -0.79
C THR A 14 -3.56 8.24 -0.09
N TYR A 15 -3.65 9.33 -0.84
CA TYR A 15 -3.61 10.70 -0.31
C TYR A 15 -5.01 11.27 -0.02
N GLY A 16 -6.07 10.48 -0.19
CA GLY A 16 -7.45 10.91 0.07
C GLY A 16 -7.95 12.00 -0.87
N ILE A 17 -7.43 12.07 -2.09
CA ILE A 17 -7.82 13.06 -3.11
C ILE A 17 -9.06 12.54 -3.84
N SER A 18 -10.18 13.24 -3.69
CA SER A 18 -11.37 13.03 -4.51
C SER A 18 -11.36 13.94 -5.73
N ILE A 19 -11.55 13.38 -6.91
CA ILE A 19 -11.57 14.13 -8.16
C ILE A 19 -12.88 14.90 -8.27
N ARG A 20 -12.80 16.21 -8.48
CA ARG A 20 -13.93 17.11 -8.77
C ARG A 20 -14.06 17.39 -10.26
N GLY A 21 -12.94 17.37 -10.97
CA GLY A 21 -12.84 17.68 -12.38
C GLY A 21 -11.38 17.86 -12.80
N ILE A 22 -11.14 17.86 -14.11
CA ILE A 22 -9.80 17.90 -14.69
C ILE A 22 -9.60 19.17 -15.51
N LEU A 23 -8.48 19.85 -15.29
CA LEU A 23 -7.94 20.86 -16.20
C LEU A 23 -6.79 20.23 -16.99
N HIS A 24 -6.98 20.03 -18.29
CA HIS A 24 -5.95 19.47 -19.17
C HIS A 24 -5.48 20.55 -20.15
N VAL A 25 -4.19 20.89 -20.09
CA VAL A 25 -3.53 21.89 -20.95
C VAL A 25 -2.47 21.19 -21.78
N GLY A 26 -2.57 21.34 -23.11
CA GLY A 26 -1.84 20.48 -24.06
C GLY A 26 -2.69 19.35 -24.61
N ALA A 27 -3.97 19.61 -24.86
CA ALA A 27 -4.97 18.56 -25.11
C ALA A 27 -4.71 17.70 -26.35
N HIS A 28 -3.98 18.19 -27.35
CA HIS A 28 -3.73 17.51 -28.62
C HIS A 28 -5.01 16.88 -29.24
N GLU A 29 -5.15 15.56 -29.25
CA GLU A 29 -6.34 14.84 -29.75
C GLU A 29 -7.29 14.36 -28.64
N CYS A 30 -7.06 14.81 -27.40
CA CYS A 30 -7.71 14.38 -26.16
C CYS A 30 -7.49 12.89 -25.87
N GLU A 31 -6.30 12.37 -26.12
CA GLU A 31 -5.95 10.95 -25.98
C GLU A 31 -6.23 10.41 -24.56
N GLU A 32 -6.15 11.27 -23.55
CA GLU A 32 -6.35 10.93 -22.14
C GLU A 32 -7.83 10.74 -21.77
N LEU A 33 -8.77 11.09 -22.64
CA LEU A 33 -10.21 11.03 -22.34
C LEU A 33 -10.66 9.62 -21.93
N GLU A 34 -10.16 8.58 -22.59
CA GLU A 34 -10.49 7.19 -22.24
C GLU A 34 -9.97 6.85 -20.84
N VAL A 35 -8.76 7.29 -20.50
CA VAL A 35 -8.18 7.05 -19.18
C VAL A 35 -8.98 7.77 -18.10
N TYR A 36 -9.29 9.06 -18.31
CA TYR A 36 -10.04 9.86 -17.35
C TYR A 36 -11.46 9.33 -17.11
N SER A 37 -12.15 8.94 -18.17
CA SER A 37 -13.52 8.40 -18.06
C SER A 37 -13.55 6.98 -17.49
N THR A 38 -12.71 6.07 -17.99
CA THR A 38 -12.81 4.64 -17.65
C THR A 38 -12.01 4.26 -16.41
N LYS A 39 -10.93 4.97 -16.09
CA LYS A 39 -10.05 4.64 -14.95
C LYS A 39 -10.28 5.55 -13.76
N TRP A 40 -10.55 6.83 -14.02
CA TRP A 40 -10.69 7.83 -12.95
C TRP A 40 -12.15 8.23 -12.68
N ASP A 41 -13.11 7.63 -13.41
CA ASP A 41 -14.56 7.85 -13.26
C ASP A 41 -14.96 9.34 -13.36
N VAL A 42 -14.30 10.08 -14.25
CA VAL A 42 -14.58 11.50 -14.49
C VAL A 42 -15.51 11.65 -15.68
N ASP A 43 -16.64 12.32 -15.47
CA ASP A 43 -17.55 12.66 -16.57
C ASP A 43 -16.85 13.63 -17.53
N SER A 44 -17.00 13.39 -18.84
CA SER A 44 -16.43 14.26 -19.87
C SER A 44 -16.81 15.74 -19.72
N SER A 45 -17.98 16.03 -19.15
CA SER A 45 -18.46 17.39 -18.89
C SER A 45 -17.74 18.10 -17.73
N ASP A 46 -17.02 17.36 -16.88
CA ASP A 46 -16.20 17.85 -15.78
C ASP A 46 -14.71 17.99 -16.16
N ILE A 47 -14.40 17.88 -17.46
CA ILE A 47 -13.05 18.06 -18.00
C ILE A 47 -13.01 19.34 -18.85
N VAL A 48 -11.98 20.15 -18.66
CA VAL A 48 -11.66 21.30 -19.50
C VAL A 48 -10.40 20.97 -20.31
N TRP A 49 -10.51 21.05 -21.63
CA TRP A 49 -9.42 20.78 -22.57
C TRP A 49 -8.93 22.08 -23.19
N ILE A 50 -7.63 22.35 -23.08
CA ILE A 50 -6.99 23.54 -23.63
C ILE A 50 -5.86 23.12 -24.57
N ASP A 51 -5.84 23.70 -25.78
CA ASP A 51 -4.72 23.56 -26.70
C ASP A 51 -4.46 24.88 -27.45
N ALA A 52 -3.20 25.15 -27.76
CA ALA A 52 -2.78 26.34 -28.50
C ALA A 52 -3.07 26.22 -30.01
N ASN A 53 -3.18 24.99 -30.55
CA ASN A 53 -3.46 24.72 -31.95
C ASN A 53 -4.97 24.75 -32.23
N PRO A 54 -5.49 25.78 -32.94
CA PRO A 54 -6.91 25.88 -33.24
C PRO A 54 -7.45 24.71 -34.08
N ARG A 55 -6.61 24.09 -34.94
CA ARG A 55 -7.05 23.00 -35.81
C ARG A 55 -7.39 21.75 -35.01
N LEU A 56 -6.59 21.42 -33.99
CA LEU A 56 -6.81 20.28 -33.10
C LEU A 56 -8.08 20.47 -32.27
N ILE A 57 -8.29 21.66 -31.72
CA ILE A 57 -9.52 21.98 -30.98
C ILE A 57 -10.77 21.87 -31.87
N GLU A 58 -10.71 22.34 -33.12
CA GLU A 58 -11.83 22.18 -34.05
C GLU A 58 -12.11 20.70 -34.35
N GLN A 59 -11.07 19.88 -34.49
CA GLN A 59 -11.20 18.43 -34.67
C GLN A 59 -11.81 17.75 -33.44
N ASN A 60 -11.37 18.07 -32.23
CA ASN A 60 -11.91 17.49 -30.99
C ASN A 60 -13.38 17.87 -30.77
N LYS A 61 -13.76 19.12 -31.10
CA LYS A 61 -15.18 19.53 -31.13
C LYS A 61 -16.00 18.72 -32.13
N LYS A 62 -15.46 18.44 -33.32
CA LYS A 62 -16.12 17.58 -34.33
C LYS A 62 -16.25 16.13 -33.88
N LYS A 63 -15.32 15.63 -33.05
CA LYS A 63 -15.41 14.32 -32.36
C LYS A 63 -16.49 14.30 -31.25
N GLY A 64 -17.10 15.44 -30.93
CA GLY A 64 -18.14 15.57 -29.90
C GLY A 64 -17.61 15.76 -28.48
N ILE A 65 -16.32 16.07 -28.33
CA ILE A 65 -15.69 16.29 -27.02
C ILE A 65 -16.14 17.65 -26.47
N PRO A 66 -16.73 17.71 -25.25
CA PRO A 66 -17.17 18.97 -24.66
C PRO A 66 -16.00 19.80 -24.13
N ASN A 67 -16.25 21.08 -23.83
CA ASN A 67 -15.32 21.97 -23.11
C ASN A 67 -13.91 22.09 -23.72
N CYS A 68 -13.78 22.05 -25.04
CA CYS A 68 -12.51 22.31 -25.74
C CYS A 68 -12.32 23.81 -26.03
N TYR A 69 -11.19 24.37 -25.60
CA TYR A 69 -10.86 25.79 -25.77
C TYR A 69 -9.52 25.95 -26.49
N THR A 70 -9.48 26.87 -27.45
CA THR A 70 -8.21 27.33 -28.01
C THR A 70 -7.68 28.46 -27.13
N ALA A 71 -6.55 28.22 -26.47
CA ALA A 71 -5.86 29.25 -25.69
C ALA A 71 -4.37 28.98 -25.65
N VAL A 72 -3.59 30.06 -25.68
CA VAL A 72 -2.13 30.02 -25.56
C VAL A 72 -1.78 30.56 -24.18
N LEU A 73 -1.35 29.67 -23.28
CA LEU A 73 -1.02 30.02 -21.91
C LEU A 73 0.47 30.34 -21.76
N ASP A 74 0.79 31.35 -20.96
CA ASP A 74 2.16 31.74 -20.62
C ASP A 74 2.18 32.49 -19.27
N GLU A 75 3.37 32.93 -18.84
CA GLU A 75 3.58 33.70 -17.61
C GLU A 75 2.84 35.05 -17.61
N CYS A 76 2.73 35.69 -18.78
CA CYS A 76 2.05 36.97 -18.95
C CYS A 76 1.43 37.09 -20.35
N GLU A 77 0.56 38.09 -20.53
CA GLU A 77 -0.01 38.43 -21.83
C GLU A 77 1.03 39.14 -22.71
N ARG A 78 1.33 38.56 -23.88
CA ARG A 78 2.25 39.12 -24.88
C ARG A 78 1.93 38.60 -26.28
N GLU A 79 2.35 39.36 -27.28
CA GLU A 79 2.38 38.90 -28.68
C GLU A 79 3.65 38.06 -28.90
N THR A 80 3.50 36.89 -29.50
CA THR A 80 4.60 35.95 -29.76
C THR A 80 4.25 35.04 -30.94
N ASN A 81 5.11 34.06 -31.21
CA ASN A 81 4.86 33.02 -32.18
C ASN A 81 4.58 31.68 -31.48
N PHE A 82 3.71 30.88 -32.09
CA PHE A 82 3.49 29.48 -31.75
C PHE A 82 4.00 28.61 -32.91
N HIS A 83 4.87 27.65 -32.60
CA HIS A 83 5.55 26.80 -33.56
C HIS A 83 4.84 25.45 -33.64
N ILE A 84 4.22 25.17 -34.78
CA ILE A 84 3.47 23.93 -35.03
C ILE A 84 4.40 22.93 -35.71
N THR A 85 4.45 21.72 -35.18
CA THR A 85 5.31 20.63 -35.68
C THR A 85 4.55 19.66 -36.60
N ASN A 86 5.27 18.84 -37.35
CA ASN A 86 4.69 17.81 -38.22
C ASN A 86 3.89 16.73 -37.48
N ASN A 87 4.20 16.46 -36.22
CA ASN A 87 3.46 15.50 -35.38
C ASN A 87 2.35 16.14 -34.53
N GLY A 88 2.26 17.48 -34.47
CA GLY A 88 1.32 18.20 -33.61
C GLY A 88 1.71 18.18 -32.12
N GLN A 89 2.06 17.02 -31.57
CA GLN A 89 2.36 16.77 -30.16
C GLN A 89 3.55 17.57 -29.60
N SER A 90 4.52 17.95 -30.44
CA SER A 90 5.71 18.70 -30.02
C SER A 90 5.63 20.20 -30.32
N SER A 91 4.42 20.72 -30.54
CA SER A 91 4.21 22.15 -30.84
C SER A 91 4.35 22.99 -29.57
N SER A 92 5.04 24.13 -29.65
CA SER A 92 5.34 24.95 -28.47
C SER A 92 5.42 26.45 -28.78
N LEU A 93 5.29 27.28 -27.74
CA LEU A 93 5.69 28.69 -27.78
C LEU A 93 7.21 28.86 -27.86
N LEU A 94 7.96 27.87 -27.37
CA LEU A 94 9.41 27.91 -27.31
C LEU A 94 10.01 27.26 -28.55
N GLU A 95 11.15 27.79 -29.00
CA GLU A 95 11.94 27.15 -30.04
C GLU A 95 12.57 25.85 -29.52
N PHE A 96 12.81 24.88 -30.40
CA PHE A 96 13.58 23.69 -30.05
C PHE A 96 14.98 24.04 -29.54
N GLY A 97 15.34 23.47 -28.39
CA GLY A 97 16.70 23.40 -27.88
C GLY A 97 17.32 22.05 -28.24
N THR A 98 17.61 21.21 -27.24
CA THR A 98 18.17 19.87 -27.48
C THR A 98 17.19 18.93 -28.21
N HIS A 99 15.88 19.21 -28.16
CA HIS A 99 14.85 18.43 -28.84
C HIS A 99 15.16 18.20 -30.34
N ALA A 100 15.63 19.23 -31.06
CA ALA A 100 15.96 19.12 -32.48
C ALA A 100 17.08 18.10 -32.78
N THR A 101 17.95 17.84 -31.80
CA THR A 101 19.03 16.85 -31.91
C THR A 101 18.55 15.46 -31.49
N SER A 102 17.76 15.38 -30.41
CA SER A 102 17.19 14.12 -29.88
C SER A 102 16.15 13.51 -30.82
N TYR A 103 15.35 14.34 -31.49
CA TYR A 103 14.28 13.93 -32.40
C TYR A 103 14.35 14.67 -33.75
N PRO A 104 15.36 14.39 -34.60
CA PRO A 104 15.57 15.13 -35.85
C PRO A 104 14.43 15.01 -36.88
N TRP A 105 13.55 14.02 -36.71
CA TRP A 105 12.37 13.79 -37.55
C TRP A 105 11.20 14.73 -37.20
N CYS A 106 11.22 15.34 -36.02
CA CYS A 106 10.22 16.30 -35.59
C CYS A 106 10.68 17.70 -36.00
N VAL A 107 9.92 18.33 -36.88
CA VAL A 107 10.27 19.63 -37.48
C VAL A 107 9.09 20.59 -37.40
N VAL A 108 9.39 21.88 -37.23
CA VAL A 108 8.40 22.96 -37.32
C VAL A 108 7.94 23.07 -38.77
N THR A 109 6.64 22.88 -39.00
CA THR A 109 6.00 22.95 -40.33
C THR A 109 5.30 24.29 -40.55
N GLU A 110 4.85 24.93 -39.47
CA GLU A 110 4.12 26.19 -39.51
C GLU A 110 4.45 27.02 -38.27
N THR A 111 4.41 28.34 -38.40
CA THR A 111 4.55 29.26 -37.27
C THR A 111 3.48 30.32 -37.39
N ILE A 112 2.67 30.46 -36.35
CA ILE A 112 1.54 31.39 -36.33
C ILE A 112 1.74 32.47 -35.27
N PRO A 113 1.42 33.74 -35.56
CA PRO A 113 1.42 34.78 -34.53
C PRO A 113 0.25 34.54 -33.57
N VAL A 114 0.52 34.62 -32.28
CA VAL A 114 -0.46 34.39 -31.22
C VAL A 114 -0.29 35.42 -30.11
N LYS A 115 -1.41 35.64 -29.40
CA LYS A 115 -1.43 36.41 -28.17
C LYS A 115 -1.60 35.46 -26.99
N THR A 116 -0.66 35.47 -26.05
CA THR A 116 -0.72 34.65 -24.84
C THR A 116 -1.65 35.27 -23.79
N GLN A 117 -2.04 34.48 -22.80
CA GLN A 117 -2.75 34.93 -21.61
C GLN A 117 -2.33 34.08 -20.40
N THR A 118 -2.51 34.59 -19.18
CA THR A 118 -2.25 33.78 -17.98
C THR A 118 -3.36 32.77 -17.75
N LEU A 119 -3.11 31.75 -16.92
CA LEU A 119 -4.15 30.79 -16.54
C LEU A 119 -5.30 31.48 -15.79
N THR A 120 -5.00 32.47 -14.94
CA THR A 120 -6.04 33.30 -14.30
C THR A 120 -6.94 33.99 -15.34
N GLN A 121 -6.35 34.66 -16.33
CA GLN A 121 -7.11 35.34 -17.39
C GLN A 121 -7.96 34.35 -18.20
N PHE A 122 -7.45 33.14 -18.46
CA PHE A 122 -8.22 32.10 -19.14
C PHE A 122 -9.50 31.73 -18.39
N PHE A 123 -9.42 31.46 -17.08
CA PHE A 123 -10.58 31.12 -16.27
C PHE A 123 -11.60 32.26 -16.23
N GLU A 124 -11.14 33.50 -16.02
CA GLU A 124 -11.98 34.70 -16.01
C GLU A 124 -12.70 34.91 -17.35
N LYS A 125 -11.95 34.87 -18.46
CA LYS A 125 -12.47 35.10 -19.82
C LYS A 125 -13.55 34.09 -20.21
N ASN A 126 -13.40 32.83 -19.80
CA ASN A 126 -14.35 31.76 -20.13
C ASN A 126 -15.43 31.57 -19.07
N SER A 127 -15.43 32.39 -17.99
CA SER A 127 -16.38 32.29 -16.88
C SER A 127 -16.43 30.88 -16.26
N LEU A 128 -15.26 30.23 -16.18
CA LEU A 128 -15.10 28.90 -15.59
C LEU A 128 -14.85 29.03 -14.09
N ASP A 129 -15.43 28.12 -13.30
CA ASP A 129 -15.21 28.05 -11.86
C ASP A 129 -13.99 27.16 -11.55
N PRO A 130 -12.85 27.72 -11.12
CA PRO A 130 -11.64 26.93 -10.88
C PRO A 130 -11.79 25.93 -9.72
N THR A 131 -12.76 26.11 -8.82
CA THR A 131 -12.97 25.18 -7.69
C THR A 131 -13.42 23.79 -8.13
N LYS A 132 -13.97 23.67 -9.35
CA LYS A 132 -14.41 22.42 -9.96
C LYS A 132 -13.28 21.55 -10.48
N TYR A 133 -12.10 22.12 -10.75
CA TYR A 133 -11.02 21.41 -11.45
C TYR A 133 -9.79 21.31 -10.56
N ASN A 134 -9.64 20.17 -9.88
CA ASN A 134 -8.62 19.97 -8.87
C ASN A 134 -7.48 19.05 -9.29
N ILE A 135 -7.64 18.36 -10.41
CA ILE A 135 -6.57 17.59 -11.04
C ILE A 135 -6.13 18.35 -12.28
N TRP A 136 -4.90 18.80 -12.29
CA TRP A 136 -4.34 19.56 -13.41
C TRP A 136 -3.33 18.70 -14.16
N ASN A 137 -3.39 18.74 -15.49
CA ASN A 137 -2.42 18.10 -16.37
C ASN A 137 -1.85 19.16 -17.33
N PHE A 138 -0.52 19.28 -17.38
CA PHE A 138 0.20 20.17 -18.27
C PHE A 138 1.19 19.36 -19.14
N ASP A 139 0.93 19.38 -20.44
CA ASP A 139 1.80 18.83 -21.48
C ASP A 139 1.92 19.86 -22.61
N ILE A 140 2.64 20.95 -22.34
CA ILE A 140 2.71 22.14 -23.23
C ILE A 140 4.13 22.42 -23.70
N GLN A 141 4.97 21.39 -23.68
CA GLN A 141 6.23 21.34 -24.39
C GLN A 141 7.17 22.48 -23.97
N GLY A 142 7.39 22.61 -22.65
CA GLY A 142 8.43 23.43 -22.04
C GLY A 142 7.97 24.74 -21.37
N VAL A 143 6.67 25.07 -21.42
CA VAL A 143 6.11 26.32 -20.85
C VAL A 143 5.39 26.08 -19.52
N GLU A 144 5.44 24.86 -18.97
CA GLU A 144 4.68 24.44 -17.79
C GLU A 144 5.01 25.32 -16.57
N TYR A 145 6.30 25.56 -16.33
CA TYR A 145 6.77 26.39 -15.22
C TYR A 145 6.28 27.83 -15.35
N GLN A 146 6.40 28.42 -16.54
CA GLN A 146 6.00 29.80 -16.83
C GLN A 146 4.50 30.00 -16.56
N VAL A 147 3.66 29.06 -17.02
CA VAL A 147 2.21 29.12 -16.79
C VAL A 147 1.89 29.07 -15.30
N LEU A 148 2.51 28.15 -14.55
CA LEU A 148 2.27 28.00 -13.11
C LEU A 148 2.82 29.19 -12.31
N HIS A 149 3.98 29.72 -12.70
CA HIS A 149 4.61 30.89 -12.07
C HIS A 149 3.79 32.17 -12.32
N GLY A 150 3.27 32.37 -13.53
CA GLY A 150 2.41 33.51 -13.88
C GLY A 150 1.01 33.46 -13.27
N SER A 151 0.63 32.39 -12.58
CA SER A 151 -0.70 32.20 -12.00
C SER A 151 -0.66 31.45 -10.66
N THR A 152 0.30 31.79 -9.80
CA THR A 152 0.47 31.16 -8.47
C THR A 152 -0.78 31.22 -7.59
N ASN A 153 -1.59 32.27 -7.71
CA ASN A 153 -2.89 32.39 -7.04
C ASN A 153 -3.87 31.27 -7.41
N MET A 154 -3.76 30.69 -8.61
CA MET A 154 -4.62 29.60 -9.06
C MET A 154 -4.24 28.27 -8.41
N LEU A 155 -2.99 28.09 -7.97
CA LEU A 155 -2.50 26.83 -7.40
C LEU A 155 -3.37 26.35 -6.24
N GLN A 156 -3.99 27.27 -5.48
CA GLN A 156 -4.89 26.95 -4.36
C GLN A 156 -6.06 26.02 -4.72
N TYR A 157 -6.45 25.95 -6.00
CA TYR A 157 -7.56 25.12 -6.48
C TYR A 157 -7.13 23.70 -6.87
N ALA A 158 -5.84 23.49 -7.11
CA ALA A 158 -5.29 22.18 -7.46
C ALA A 158 -4.99 21.35 -6.20
N ASP A 159 -5.41 20.09 -6.24
CA ASP A 159 -4.98 19.03 -5.33
C ASP A 159 -3.86 18.18 -5.95
N CYS A 160 -3.82 18.11 -7.28
CA CYS A 160 -2.82 17.40 -8.07
C CYS A 160 -2.37 18.23 -9.27
N ILE A 161 -1.07 18.20 -9.57
CA ILE A 161 -0.48 18.71 -10.81
C ILE A 161 0.37 17.60 -11.43
N TYR A 162 -0.05 17.13 -12.58
CA TYR A 162 0.76 16.34 -13.52
C TYR A 162 1.42 17.32 -14.49
N SER A 163 2.72 17.17 -14.72
CA SER A 163 3.45 18.07 -15.61
C SER A 163 4.59 17.35 -16.30
N GLU A 164 4.81 17.67 -17.59
CA GLU A 164 6.12 17.48 -18.22
C GLU A 164 7.16 18.35 -17.48
N VAL A 165 8.37 17.83 -17.30
CA VAL A 165 9.48 18.47 -16.59
C VAL A 165 10.80 18.27 -17.34
N ASN A 166 11.68 19.27 -17.23
CA ASN A 166 12.94 19.32 -17.97
C ASN A 166 14.15 19.45 -17.04
N THR A 167 15.27 18.82 -17.39
CA THR A 167 16.57 18.95 -16.69
C THR A 167 17.66 19.56 -17.57
N ALA A 168 17.30 19.94 -18.80
CA ALA A 168 18.08 20.72 -19.75
C ALA A 168 17.14 21.61 -20.58
N ASP A 169 17.68 22.49 -21.41
CA ASP A 169 16.93 23.28 -22.40
C ASP A 169 16.47 22.40 -23.58
N VAL A 170 15.53 21.49 -23.33
CA VAL A 170 14.89 20.67 -24.39
C VAL A 170 14.16 21.55 -25.37
N TYR A 171 13.43 22.52 -24.83
CA TYR A 171 13.00 23.74 -25.50
C TYR A 171 13.80 24.91 -24.91
N LYS A 172 14.12 25.92 -25.72
CA LYS A 172 14.99 27.02 -25.27
C LYS A 172 14.31 27.82 -24.16
N GLY A 173 14.92 27.85 -22.97
CA GLY A 173 14.40 28.60 -21.83
C GLY A 173 13.20 27.93 -21.17
N CYS A 174 13.04 26.61 -21.33
CA CYS A 174 12.00 25.88 -20.61
C CYS A 174 12.29 25.85 -19.10
N GLY A 175 11.22 25.74 -18.31
CA GLY A 175 11.35 25.62 -16.86
C GLY A 175 12.10 24.36 -16.44
N GLN A 176 13.04 24.50 -15.52
CA GLN A 176 13.82 23.37 -15.03
C GLN A 176 13.12 22.67 -13.86
N LEU A 177 13.31 21.35 -13.73
CA LEU A 177 12.73 20.50 -12.69
C LEU A 177 12.96 21.06 -11.28
N LYS A 178 14.15 21.63 -11.03
CA LYS A 178 14.45 22.24 -9.73
C LYS A 178 13.64 23.50 -9.44
N GLU A 179 13.34 24.29 -10.48
CA GLU A 179 12.53 25.50 -10.37
C GLU A 179 11.06 25.13 -10.17
N MET A 180 10.58 24.11 -10.90
CA MET A 180 9.25 23.52 -10.72
C MET A 180 9.08 22.96 -9.30
N ASP A 181 10.03 22.12 -8.84
CA ASP A 181 10.03 21.55 -7.49
C ASP A 181 9.98 22.67 -6.43
N ALA A 182 10.80 23.72 -6.55
CA ALA A 182 10.83 24.83 -5.61
C ALA A 182 9.53 25.66 -5.61
N LEU A 183 8.98 25.95 -6.79
CA LEU A 183 7.72 26.68 -6.94
C LEU A 183 6.57 25.93 -6.28
N LEU A 184 6.42 24.65 -6.62
CA LEU A 184 5.30 23.83 -6.14
C LEU A 184 5.45 23.50 -4.65
N GLU A 185 6.66 23.24 -4.15
CA GLU A 185 6.92 23.05 -2.72
C GLU A 185 6.54 24.29 -1.91
N SER A 186 6.85 25.49 -2.39
CA SER A 186 6.45 26.74 -1.72
C SER A 186 4.94 26.96 -1.63
N HIS A 187 4.15 26.23 -2.45
CA HIS A 187 2.69 26.26 -2.47
C HIS A 187 2.06 24.99 -1.88
N GLY A 188 2.84 24.19 -1.14
CA GLY A 188 2.34 23.03 -0.38
C GLY A 188 2.18 21.76 -1.20
N PHE A 189 2.79 21.66 -2.37
CA PHE A 189 2.85 20.42 -3.13
C PHE A 189 4.13 19.65 -2.84
N GLN A 190 4.07 18.33 -2.98
CA GLN A 190 5.24 17.46 -2.95
C GLN A 190 5.23 16.60 -4.21
N ARG A 191 6.40 16.48 -4.86
CA ARG A 191 6.59 15.52 -5.95
C ARG A 191 6.58 14.11 -5.39
N VAL A 192 5.64 13.29 -5.87
CA VAL A 192 5.43 11.90 -5.41
C VAL A 192 5.81 10.87 -6.47
N LEU A 193 5.84 11.26 -7.76
CA LEU A 193 6.35 10.45 -8.87
C LEU A 193 7.22 11.29 -9.79
N LEU A 194 8.19 10.63 -10.41
CA LEU A 194 9.04 11.19 -11.46
C LEU A 194 9.49 10.05 -12.37
N GLU A 195 9.33 10.22 -13.67
CA GLU A 195 9.85 9.33 -14.70
C GLU A 195 10.57 10.15 -15.76
N MET A 196 11.89 10.00 -15.84
CA MET A 196 12.75 10.75 -16.75
C MET A 196 13.15 9.88 -17.94
N THR A 197 13.18 10.48 -19.13
CA THR A 197 13.80 9.91 -20.31
C THR A 197 15.32 10.11 -20.29
N ASP A 198 16.03 9.45 -21.21
CA ASP A 198 17.45 9.69 -21.46
C ASP A 198 17.71 11.00 -22.23
N GLN A 199 16.66 11.71 -22.65
CA GLN A 199 16.72 12.97 -23.40
C GLN A 199 16.47 14.21 -22.53
N ALA A 200 16.66 14.09 -21.22
CA ALA A 200 16.58 15.18 -20.24
C ALA A 200 15.19 15.82 -20.01
N TRP A 201 14.12 15.24 -20.54
CA TRP A 201 12.73 15.55 -20.19
C TRP A 201 12.03 14.32 -19.57
N GLY A 202 10.89 14.52 -18.91
CA GLY A 202 10.10 13.45 -18.32
C GLY A 202 8.79 13.95 -17.71
N ASP A 203 8.08 13.08 -17.00
CA ASP A 203 6.82 13.43 -16.35
C ASP A 203 6.92 13.35 -14.82
N ALA A 204 6.29 14.31 -14.16
CA ALA A 204 6.24 14.40 -12.71
C ALA A 204 4.79 14.53 -12.20
N LEU A 205 4.53 13.90 -11.05
CA LEU A 205 3.27 14.05 -10.31
C LEU A 205 3.53 14.77 -9.00
N TYR A 206 2.83 15.88 -8.80
CA TYR A 206 2.85 16.69 -7.60
C TYR A 206 1.50 16.63 -6.90
N LEU A 207 1.47 16.28 -5.63
CA LEU A 207 0.26 16.24 -4.82
C LEU A 207 0.32 17.27 -3.70
N ARG A 208 -0.80 17.94 -3.42
CA ARG A 208 -0.91 18.88 -2.32
C ARG A 208 -0.88 18.14 -0.99
N ILE A 209 0.12 18.44 -0.17
CA ILE A 209 0.26 17.93 1.18
C ILE A 209 -0.51 18.87 2.13
N GLY A 210 -1.47 18.33 2.89
CA GLY A 210 -2.20 19.11 3.89
C GLY A 210 -3.61 19.57 3.50
N ASN A 211 -4.12 19.22 2.31
CA ASN A 211 -5.55 19.38 1.97
C ASN A 211 -6.42 18.22 2.49
N SER A 212 -5.88 17.40 3.39
CA SER A 212 -6.70 16.46 4.14
C SER A 212 -7.63 17.25 5.05
N SER A 213 -8.93 16.93 5.01
CA SER A 213 -9.90 17.35 6.04
C SER A 213 -9.57 16.77 7.43
N GLN A 214 -8.54 15.93 7.54
CA GLN A 214 -8.21 15.20 8.73
C GLN A 214 -7.16 15.91 9.58
N THR A 215 -7.51 16.09 10.85
CA THR A 215 -6.62 16.59 11.89
C THR A 215 -6.36 15.48 12.91
N LEU A 216 -5.10 15.34 13.33
CA LEU A 216 -4.70 14.58 14.50
C LEU A 216 -4.45 15.54 15.66
N LEU A 217 -5.26 15.39 16.71
CA LEU A 217 -5.07 16.08 17.99
C LEU A 217 -4.22 15.20 18.91
N HIS A 218 -3.18 15.78 19.50
CA HIS A 218 -2.30 15.17 20.48
C HIS A 218 -2.58 15.76 21.87
N TYR A 219 -2.95 14.90 22.83
CA TYR A 219 -3.20 15.32 24.19
C TYR A 219 -2.64 14.31 25.21
N PRO A 220 -1.94 14.77 26.26
CA PRO A 220 -1.48 16.15 26.45
C PRO A 220 -0.33 16.43 25.47
N GLU A 221 0.12 17.68 25.38
CA GLU A 221 1.23 18.04 24.50
C GLU A 221 2.56 17.39 24.95
N ASP A 222 2.69 17.11 26.24
CA ASP A 222 3.87 16.48 26.83
C ASP A 222 3.91 14.98 26.53
N CYS A 223 4.95 14.53 25.84
CA CYS A 223 5.27 13.12 25.67
C CYS A 223 6.75 12.94 25.32
N HIS A 224 7.19 11.70 25.06
CA HIS A 224 8.57 11.43 24.66
C HIS A 224 8.93 12.20 23.36
N PRO A 225 10.01 13.02 23.35
CA PRO A 225 10.30 13.93 22.24
C PRO A 225 10.41 13.24 20.88
N LYS A 226 11.04 12.05 20.82
CA LYS A 226 11.17 11.29 19.57
C LYS A 226 9.84 10.80 19.03
N ASN A 227 8.89 10.47 19.90
CA ASN A 227 7.56 10.02 19.48
C ASN A 227 6.76 11.21 18.96
N LYS A 228 6.86 12.37 19.62
CA LYS A 228 6.25 13.63 19.16
C LYS A 228 6.79 14.03 17.78
N GLU A 229 8.11 14.05 17.63
CA GLU A 229 8.77 14.38 16.36
C GLU A 229 8.38 13.39 15.26
N SER A 230 8.37 12.10 15.58
CA SER A 230 7.94 11.06 14.64
C SER A 230 6.48 11.21 14.24
N MET A 231 5.57 11.42 15.18
CA MET A 231 4.15 11.62 14.87
C MET A 231 3.92 12.84 13.98
N LEU A 232 4.66 13.93 14.21
CA LEU A 232 4.60 15.12 13.36
C LEU A 232 5.05 14.81 11.92
N ARG A 233 6.16 14.08 11.75
CA ARG A 233 6.66 13.67 10.43
C ARG A 233 5.71 12.69 9.73
N MET A 234 5.18 11.72 10.48
CA MET A 234 4.15 10.78 10.04
C MET A 234 2.87 11.48 9.57
N CYS A 235 2.37 12.47 10.33
CA CYS A 235 1.23 13.28 9.91
C CYS A 235 1.53 14.05 8.63
N LYS A 236 2.71 14.70 8.55
CA LYS A 236 3.15 15.43 7.36
C LYS A 236 3.20 14.53 6.11
N SER A 237 3.71 13.31 6.23
CA SER A 237 3.87 12.38 5.09
C SER A 237 2.55 11.91 4.48
N MET A 238 1.44 12.02 5.22
CA MET A 238 0.08 11.69 4.78
C MET A 238 -0.82 12.93 4.65
N GLY A 239 -0.25 14.14 4.74
CA GLY A 239 -1.02 15.39 4.65
C GLY A 239 -2.02 15.60 5.78
N ILE A 240 -1.85 14.96 6.93
CA ILE A 240 -2.71 15.13 8.11
C ILE A 240 -2.21 16.32 8.92
N ARG A 241 -3.13 17.22 9.30
CA ARG A 241 -2.80 18.34 10.18
C ARG A 241 -2.52 17.84 11.59
N TYR A 242 -1.40 18.26 12.18
CA TYR A 242 -1.04 17.90 13.56
C TYR A 242 -1.29 19.09 14.49
N GLU A 243 -2.08 18.86 15.55
CA GLU A 243 -2.31 19.82 16.63
C GLU A 243 -1.95 19.19 17.97
N ALA A 244 -1.30 19.93 18.86
CA ALA A 244 -1.04 19.48 20.22
C ALA A 244 -1.62 20.49 21.21
N THR A 245 -2.14 19.98 22.33
CA THR A 245 -2.75 20.84 23.36
C THR A 245 -2.59 20.23 24.76
N ASN A 246 -2.50 21.10 25.76
CA ASN A 246 -2.63 20.75 27.18
C ASN A 246 -4.01 21.11 27.74
N ASP A 247 -4.88 21.71 26.93
CA ASP A 247 -6.25 22.08 27.31
C ASP A 247 -7.22 20.92 27.03
N ARG A 248 -7.70 20.27 28.09
CA ARG A 248 -8.65 19.14 28.00
C ARG A 248 -9.96 19.52 27.32
N THR A 249 -10.37 20.80 27.34
CA THR A 249 -11.64 21.22 26.73
C THR A 249 -11.61 21.08 25.20
N GLN A 250 -10.43 21.13 24.60
CA GLN A 250 -10.22 20.91 23.16
C GLN A 250 -10.64 19.51 22.70
N LEU A 251 -10.66 18.52 23.60
CA LEU A 251 -11.06 17.15 23.30
C LEU A 251 -12.54 17.04 22.87
N GLN A 252 -13.36 18.05 23.15
CA GLN A 252 -14.79 18.07 22.78
C GLN A 252 -15.05 18.66 21.39
N ARG A 253 -14.02 19.15 20.69
CA ARG A 253 -14.16 19.70 19.33
C ARG A 253 -14.59 18.61 18.33
N ASN A 254 -15.26 19.02 17.26
CA ASN A 254 -15.73 18.14 16.18
C ASN A 254 -14.94 18.29 14.87
N ASP A 255 -13.84 19.03 14.87
CA ASP A 255 -13.06 19.40 13.69
C ASP A 255 -11.74 18.60 13.56
N TYR A 256 -11.61 17.50 14.32
CA TYR A 256 -10.47 16.61 14.23
C TYR A 256 -10.91 15.15 14.12
N THR A 257 -10.11 14.37 13.41
CA THR A 257 -10.45 12.98 13.03
C THR A 257 -9.75 11.98 13.93
N TYR A 258 -8.53 12.28 14.36
CA TYR A 258 -7.69 11.37 15.15
C TYR A 258 -7.32 12.01 16.48
N LEU A 259 -7.31 11.22 17.56
CA LEU A 259 -6.80 11.61 18.87
C LEU A 259 -5.66 10.69 19.25
N TRP A 260 -4.50 11.25 19.60
CA TRP A 260 -3.41 10.50 20.20
C TRP A 260 -3.26 10.83 21.68
N LEU A 261 -3.43 9.81 22.52
CA LEU A 261 -3.30 9.84 23.98
C LEU A 261 -2.09 8.99 24.41
N PRO A 262 -0.88 9.56 24.49
CA PRO A 262 0.31 8.76 24.73
C PRO A 262 0.48 8.31 26.18
N MET A 263 -0.02 9.06 27.16
CA MET A 263 0.40 8.90 28.57
C MET A 263 -0.69 8.40 29.53
N PHE A 264 -1.96 8.65 29.26
CA PHE A 264 -3.03 8.24 30.17
C PHE A 264 -4.34 7.90 29.46
N TRP A 265 -5.13 7.10 30.15
CA TRP A 265 -6.45 6.69 29.70
C TRP A 265 -7.48 7.80 29.95
N ILE A 266 -8.14 8.23 28.88
CA ILE A 266 -9.42 8.95 28.93
C ILE A 266 -10.47 7.99 28.36
N SER A 267 -11.66 7.92 28.97
CA SER A 267 -12.70 7.04 28.45
C SER A 267 -13.07 7.42 27.00
N PRO A 268 -13.17 6.46 26.06
CA PRO A 268 -13.67 6.74 24.71
C PRO A 268 -15.06 7.39 24.69
N ASP A 269 -15.87 7.17 25.73
CA ASP A 269 -17.21 7.75 25.87
C ASP A 269 -17.18 9.25 26.19
N GLU A 270 -16.04 9.80 26.63
CA GLU A 270 -15.85 11.24 26.82
C GLU A 270 -15.44 11.95 25.53
N ILE A 271 -15.18 11.22 24.44
CA ILE A 271 -14.65 11.77 23.18
C ILE A 271 -15.72 11.66 22.08
N PRO A 272 -15.88 12.66 21.20
CA PRO A 272 -16.86 12.61 20.12
C PRO A 272 -16.79 11.33 19.28
N SER A 273 -17.96 10.74 18.98
CA SER A 273 -18.13 9.38 18.43
C SER A 273 -17.57 9.15 17.01
N HIS A 274 -17.15 10.19 16.31
CA HIS A 274 -16.47 10.10 15.01
C HIS A 274 -14.93 9.98 15.13
N VAL A 275 -14.33 10.46 16.22
CA VAL A 275 -12.86 10.52 16.43
C VAL A 275 -12.18 9.15 16.58
N LYS A 276 -11.16 8.82 15.81
CA LYS A 276 -10.39 7.58 16.03
C LYS A 276 -9.29 7.80 17.08
N ILE A 277 -9.18 6.95 18.10
CA ILE A 277 -8.32 7.16 19.28
C ILE A 277 -7.14 6.17 19.28
N LEU A 278 -5.93 6.69 19.26
CA LEU A 278 -4.68 5.97 19.49
C LEU A 278 -4.22 6.17 20.94
N TYR A 279 -4.12 5.08 21.71
CA TYR A 279 -3.56 5.10 23.06
C TYR A 279 -2.12 4.62 23.10
N GLY A 280 -1.36 5.13 24.06
CA GLY A 280 0.00 4.69 24.34
C GLY A 280 1.07 5.36 23.45
N PRO A 281 2.35 4.98 23.63
CA PRO A 281 2.79 3.78 24.35
C PRO A 281 3.12 4.01 25.84
N HIS A 282 3.03 5.24 26.36
CA HIS A 282 3.56 5.62 27.68
C HIS A 282 2.58 5.41 28.86
N HIS A 283 1.47 4.69 28.68
CA HIS A 283 0.52 4.45 29.77
C HIS A 283 1.10 3.56 30.87
N PHE A 284 1.84 2.52 30.48
CA PHE A 284 2.36 1.51 31.39
C PHE A 284 3.46 0.68 30.75
N ILE A 285 4.24 0.00 31.59
CA ILE A 285 5.14 -1.08 31.18
C ILE A 285 4.34 -2.38 31.00
N PHE A 286 3.47 -2.71 31.96
CA PHE A 286 2.58 -3.87 31.93
C PHE A 286 1.12 -3.42 31.94
N PRO A 287 0.24 -4.05 31.14
CA PRO A 287 -1.13 -3.59 30.98
C PRO A 287 -1.89 -3.69 32.30
N LYS A 288 -2.64 -2.63 32.61
CA LYS A 288 -3.43 -2.49 33.83
C LYS A 288 -4.64 -1.58 33.62
N GLY A 289 -5.58 -1.61 34.56
CA GLY A 289 -6.74 -0.72 34.59
C GLY A 289 -7.79 -1.06 33.53
N GLU A 290 -8.43 -0.04 32.97
CA GLU A 290 -9.55 -0.19 32.01
C GLU A 290 -9.20 -1.04 30.79
N ILE A 291 -7.95 -0.96 30.31
CA ILE A 291 -7.49 -1.74 29.14
C ILE A 291 -7.57 -3.25 29.39
N CYS A 292 -7.41 -3.73 30.63
CA CYS A 292 -7.46 -5.16 30.97
C CYS A 292 -8.87 -5.68 31.26
N LYS A 293 -9.91 -4.86 31.07
CA LYS A 293 -11.30 -5.31 31.21
C LYS A 293 -11.74 -6.15 30.00
N ALA A 294 -12.97 -6.68 30.08
CA ALA A 294 -13.58 -7.41 28.98
C ALA A 294 -13.68 -6.54 27.71
N SER A 295 -13.60 -7.19 26.55
CA SER A 295 -13.71 -6.53 25.24
C SER A 295 -14.98 -5.67 25.17
N ASN A 296 -14.83 -4.44 24.68
CA ASN A 296 -15.94 -3.53 24.46
C ASN A 296 -16.06 -3.24 22.95
N PRO A 297 -16.99 -3.90 22.23
CA PRO A 297 -17.13 -3.74 20.77
C PRO A 297 -17.34 -2.30 20.33
N LYS A 298 -18.01 -1.47 21.15
CA LYS A 298 -18.20 -0.04 20.86
C LYS A 298 -16.86 0.71 20.82
N TRP A 299 -15.94 0.37 21.72
CA TRP A 299 -14.63 0.99 21.79
C TRP A 299 -13.68 0.41 20.73
N SER A 300 -13.68 -0.90 20.53
CA SER A 300 -12.79 -1.61 19.60
C SER A 300 -12.88 -1.13 18.15
N ASN A 301 -14.03 -0.59 17.71
CA ASN A 301 -14.21 -0.08 16.34
C ASN A 301 -13.55 1.29 16.07
N ARG A 302 -13.06 1.96 17.11
CA ARG A 302 -12.47 3.31 16.99
C ARG A 302 -11.24 3.55 17.86
N CYS A 303 -10.89 2.61 18.73
CA CYS A 303 -9.78 2.74 19.66
C CYS A 303 -8.76 1.64 19.44
N VAL A 304 -7.48 1.99 19.44
CA VAL A 304 -6.37 1.03 19.43
C VAL A 304 -5.31 1.48 20.43
N TYR A 305 -4.60 0.53 21.03
CA TYR A 305 -3.42 0.80 21.85
C TYR A 305 -2.16 0.38 21.08
N THR A 306 -1.17 1.27 20.96
CA THR A 306 0.11 0.88 20.37
C THR A 306 1.01 0.15 21.37
N SER A 307 1.36 -1.09 21.05
CA SER A 307 2.42 -1.84 21.74
C SER A 307 3.81 -1.58 21.17
N LEU A 308 3.93 -0.77 20.10
CA LEU A 308 5.14 -0.52 19.31
C LEU A 308 5.68 -1.73 18.54
N SER A 309 5.60 -2.94 19.09
CA SER A 309 6.12 -4.16 18.46
C SER A 309 5.32 -5.40 18.85
N ASN A 310 5.50 -6.46 18.04
CA ASN A 310 4.90 -7.77 18.28
C ASN A 310 5.37 -8.36 19.61
N TRP A 311 6.65 -8.18 19.95
CA TRP A 311 7.20 -8.64 21.22
C TRP A 311 6.40 -8.11 22.43
N VAL A 312 6.18 -6.80 22.50
CA VAL A 312 5.44 -6.18 23.63
C VAL A 312 3.99 -6.67 23.65
N GLN A 313 3.38 -6.84 22.48
CA GLN A 313 2.02 -7.37 22.36
C GLN A 313 1.91 -8.78 22.93
N GLU A 314 2.87 -9.67 22.61
CA GLU A 314 2.91 -11.03 23.15
C GLU A 314 3.16 -11.02 24.67
N MET A 315 4.10 -10.20 25.15
CA MET A 315 4.37 -10.05 26.58
C MET A 315 3.12 -9.61 27.35
N TYR A 316 2.28 -8.74 26.77
CA TYR A 316 1.05 -8.29 27.43
C TYR A 316 0.03 -9.41 27.68
N LYS A 317 0.05 -10.48 26.87
CA LYS A 317 -0.84 -11.64 27.05
C LYS A 317 -0.56 -12.39 28.35
N GLU A 318 0.66 -12.31 28.89
CA GLU A 318 0.99 -12.86 30.21
C GLU A 318 0.29 -12.12 31.37
N PHE A 319 -0.17 -10.90 31.14
CA PHE A 319 -0.82 -10.04 32.14
C PHE A 319 -2.32 -9.93 31.95
N SER A 320 -2.81 -10.01 30.71
CA SER A 320 -4.24 -10.00 30.42
C SER A 320 -4.58 -10.90 29.23
N LYS A 321 -5.51 -11.83 29.44
CA LYS A 321 -6.03 -12.71 28.37
C LYS A 321 -6.98 -12.01 27.41
N GLN A 322 -7.58 -10.91 27.86
CA GLN A 322 -8.53 -10.11 27.09
C GLN A 322 -8.27 -8.63 27.32
N THR A 323 -8.64 -7.81 26.37
CA THR A 323 -8.45 -6.35 26.45
C THR A 323 -9.71 -5.64 25.99
N ALA A 324 -9.98 -4.48 26.58
CA ALA A 324 -11.17 -3.69 26.26
C ALA A 324 -11.14 -3.11 24.84
N ILE A 325 -9.92 -2.91 24.31
CA ILE A 325 -9.64 -2.40 22.95
C ILE A 325 -8.46 -3.20 22.35
N PRO A 326 -8.34 -3.29 21.02
CA PRO A 326 -7.20 -3.91 20.35
C PRO A 326 -5.86 -3.31 20.77
N ILE A 327 -4.89 -4.18 21.06
CA ILE A 327 -3.49 -3.82 21.26
C ILE A 327 -2.73 -4.25 20.01
N LEU A 328 -2.06 -3.31 19.33
CA LEU A 328 -1.46 -3.54 18.01
C LEU A 328 0.01 -3.06 17.94
N PRO A 329 0.86 -3.73 17.15
CA PRO A 329 2.26 -3.40 16.96
C PRO A 329 2.43 -2.21 16.00
N LEU A 330 2.19 -1.00 16.50
CA LEU A 330 2.22 0.24 15.72
C LEU A 330 3.45 1.11 16.09
N PRO A 331 4.64 0.84 15.51
CA PRO A 331 5.85 1.61 15.81
C PRO A 331 5.78 3.03 15.23
N PHE A 332 6.51 3.95 15.85
CA PHE A 332 6.72 5.30 15.32
C PHE A 332 7.73 5.28 14.17
N GLY A 333 7.53 6.13 13.15
CA GLY A 333 8.40 6.24 11.99
C GLY A 333 9.79 6.80 12.28
N ILE A 334 10.78 6.34 11.52
CA ILE A 334 12.19 6.75 11.61
C ILE A 334 12.51 7.78 10.53
N ASP A 335 13.31 8.78 10.88
CA ASP A 335 13.62 9.88 9.97
C ASP A 335 14.45 9.40 8.77
N GLU A 336 13.79 9.34 7.62
CA GLU A 336 14.36 8.90 6.35
C GLU A 336 15.45 9.85 5.83
N ARG A 337 15.48 11.09 6.35
CA ARG A 337 16.48 12.12 6.00
C ARG A 337 17.84 11.88 6.66
N LEU A 338 17.94 10.94 7.59
CA LEU A 338 19.23 10.51 8.13
C LEU A 338 20.14 10.07 6.98
N GLU A 339 21.36 10.60 6.99
CA GLU A 339 22.34 10.33 5.93
C GLU A 339 22.75 8.85 5.92
N ASP A 340 22.84 8.24 4.74
CA ASP A 340 23.55 6.98 4.57
C ASP A 340 25.06 7.23 4.73
N VAL A 341 25.62 6.70 5.82
CA VAL A 341 27.04 6.91 6.15
C VAL A 341 27.94 5.73 5.79
N SER A 342 27.42 4.72 5.09
CA SER A 342 28.21 3.55 4.65
C SER A 342 29.41 3.93 3.76
N ARG A 343 29.26 5.00 2.97
CA ARG A 343 30.28 5.54 2.04
C ARG A 343 31.48 6.20 2.71
N TYR A 344 31.39 6.57 3.98
CA TYR A 344 32.49 7.28 4.66
C TYR A 344 33.65 6.34 5.00
N PRO A 345 34.90 6.83 5.01
CA PRO A 345 36.05 6.06 5.45
C PRO A 345 35.89 5.54 6.89
N LYS A 346 36.08 4.23 7.09
CA LYS A 346 35.93 3.59 8.41
C LYS A 346 37.28 3.44 9.11
N GLN A 347 37.45 4.17 10.22
CA GLN A 347 38.68 4.25 11.01
C GLN A 347 38.63 3.40 12.28
N ILE A 348 37.44 3.07 12.77
CA ILE A 348 37.21 2.31 14.00
C ILE A 348 36.50 1.01 13.62
N ASP A 349 36.88 -0.11 14.23
CA ASP A 349 36.22 -1.39 13.92
C ASP A 349 34.77 -1.37 14.39
N CYS A 350 34.51 -1.03 15.66
CA CYS A 350 33.14 -0.99 16.15
C CYS A 350 32.83 0.01 17.27
N ILE A 351 31.54 0.29 17.44
CA ILE A 351 30.99 0.81 18.70
C ILE A 351 30.54 -0.39 19.54
N VAL A 352 30.81 -0.37 20.84
CA VAL A 352 30.12 -1.22 21.81
C VAL A 352 29.00 -0.41 22.44
N TYR A 353 27.75 -0.75 22.13
CA TYR A 353 26.59 -0.11 22.73
C TYR A 353 26.08 -0.99 23.88
N PHE A 354 26.13 -0.48 25.11
CA PHE A 354 25.76 -1.22 26.31
C PHE A 354 24.52 -0.64 26.98
N LYS A 355 23.46 -1.46 27.11
CA LYS A 355 22.19 -1.07 27.73
C LYS A 355 21.79 -2.08 28.80
N ARG A 356 22.04 -1.73 30.07
CA ARG A 356 21.48 -2.37 31.28
C ARG A 356 21.59 -3.90 31.35
N ARG A 357 22.61 -4.51 30.73
CA ARG A 357 22.92 -5.94 30.86
C ARG A 357 23.83 -6.20 32.06
N ASP A 358 24.10 -7.47 32.38
CA ASP A 358 25.09 -7.80 33.41
C ASP A 358 26.46 -7.19 33.03
N PRO A 359 27.11 -6.39 33.89
CA PRO A 359 28.43 -5.82 33.61
C PRO A 359 29.49 -6.86 33.21
N LYS A 360 29.32 -8.14 33.60
CA LYS A 360 30.18 -9.24 33.16
C LYS A 360 30.08 -9.51 31.65
N ASP A 361 28.92 -9.29 31.03
CA ASP A 361 28.74 -9.44 29.58
C ASP A 361 29.55 -8.37 28.83
N LEU A 362 29.51 -7.12 29.31
CA LEU A 362 30.33 -6.04 28.77
C LEU A 362 31.83 -6.35 28.92
N ALA A 363 32.25 -6.75 30.12
CA ALA A 363 33.65 -7.08 30.39
C ALA A 363 34.15 -8.24 29.51
N PHE A 364 33.29 -9.22 29.23
CA PHE A 364 33.59 -10.33 28.33
C PHE A 364 33.78 -9.84 26.89
N ALA A 365 32.85 -9.03 26.37
CA ALA A 365 32.93 -8.49 25.02
C ALA A 365 34.16 -7.61 24.81
N CYS A 366 34.46 -6.70 25.74
CA CYS A 366 35.65 -5.83 25.65
C CYS A 366 36.95 -6.65 25.63
N LYS A 367 37.10 -7.65 26.53
CA LYS A 367 38.26 -8.55 26.53
C LYS A 367 38.42 -9.32 25.23
N LEU A 368 37.31 -9.70 24.61
CA LEU A 368 37.32 -10.42 23.33
C LEU A 368 37.76 -9.51 22.17
N LEU A 369 37.27 -8.27 22.12
CA LEU A 369 37.70 -7.26 21.15
C LEU A 369 39.19 -6.94 21.30
N GLU A 370 39.68 -6.79 22.53
CA GLU A 370 41.10 -6.59 22.85
C GLU A 370 41.96 -7.77 22.39
N LYS A 371 41.52 -9.01 22.68
CA LYS A 371 42.20 -10.23 22.23
C LYS A 371 42.29 -10.30 20.69
N LYS A 372 41.24 -9.86 19.99
CA LYS A 372 41.20 -9.77 18.51
C LYS A 372 41.90 -8.52 17.96
N ARG A 373 42.45 -7.65 18.82
CA ARG A 373 43.13 -6.38 18.47
C ARG A 373 42.24 -5.42 17.68
N LEU A 374 40.96 -5.34 18.04
CA LEU A 374 39.98 -4.46 17.40
C LEU A 374 39.89 -3.12 18.12
N THR A 375 39.78 -2.05 17.34
CA THR A 375 39.55 -0.70 17.84
C THR A 375 38.07 -0.51 18.14
N TYR A 376 37.74 0.01 19.32
CA TYR A 376 36.34 0.24 19.67
C TYR A 376 36.12 1.48 20.54
N LYS A 377 34.86 1.95 20.58
CA LYS A 377 34.37 3.00 21.49
C LYS A 377 33.14 2.50 22.23
N LEU A 378 33.08 2.75 23.54
CA LEU A 378 31.97 2.35 24.40
C LEU A 378 30.93 3.47 24.51
N PHE A 379 29.66 3.12 24.30
CA PHE A 379 28.50 3.95 24.59
C PHE A 379 27.62 3.23 25.59
N GLU A 380 27.47 3.82 26.78
CA GLU A 380 26.56 3.30 27.81
C GLU A 380 25.24 4.08 27.78
N TYR A 381 24.12 3.35 27.79
CA TYR A 381 22.79 3.94 27.80
C TYR A 381 22.64 4.99 28.92
N THR A 382 21.99 6.11 28.59
CA THR A 382 21.85 7.34 29.41
C THR A 382 23.13 8.10 29.77
N LYS A 383 24.31 7.70 29.29
CA LYS A 383 25.60 8.35 29.59
C LYS A 383 26.27 9.02 28.39
N TYR A 384 25.56 9.21 27.29
CA TYR A 384 26.10 9.80 26.05
C TYR A 384 25.18 10.87 25.47
N LYS A 385 25.75 11.74 24.63
CA LYS A 385 24.97 12.67 23.79
C LYS A 385 24.69 12.02 22.44
N GLU A 386 23.44 12.07 22.01
CA GLU A 386 22.99 11.46 20.75
C GLU A 386 23.80 11.96 19.54
N ALA A 387 24.14 13.26 19.50
CA ALA A 387 24.96 13.84 18.44
C ALA A 387 26.35 13.20 18.34
N ASP A 388 26.99 12.88 19.47
CA ASP A 388 28.31 12.24 19.49
C ASP A 388 28.22 10.80 18.97
N TYR A 389 27.15 10.08 19.34
CA TYR A 389 26.87 8.74 18.82
C TYR A 389 26.70 8.75 17.30
N LYS A 390 25.82 9.61 16.78
CA LYS A 390 25.56 9.76 15.33
C LYS A 390 26.79 10.20 14.56
N ALA A 391 27.59 11.11 15.11
CA ALA A 391 28.85 11.53 14.50
C ALA A 391 29.83 10.35 14.38
N LEU A 392 29.93 9.52 15.43
CA LEU A 392 30.84 8.39 15.43
C LEU A 392 30.43 7.26 14.47
N LEU A 393 29.13 7.08 14.23
CA LEU A 393 28.62 6.10 13.26
C LEU A 393 29.24 6.28 11.85
N LYS A 394 29.63 7.50 11.49
CA LYS A 394 30.33 7.78 10.22
C LYS A 394 31.67 7.04 10.11
N SER A 395 32.34 6.79 11.24
CA SER A 395 33.71 6.28 11.30
C SER A 395 33.84 4.79 11.62
N VAL A 396 32.74 4.09 11.94
CA VAL A 396 32.77 2.70 12.41
C VAL A 396 32.31 1.70 11.35
N ARG A 397 32.84 0.47 11.38
CA ARG A 397 32.45 -0.59 10.43
C ARG A 397 31.15 -1.29 10.82
N PHE A 398 30.92 -1.50 12.11
CA PHE A 398 29.69 -2.08 12.65
C PHE A 398 29.45 -1.61 14.10
N VAL A 399 28.27 -1.92 14.65
CA VAL A 399 27.98 -1.74 16.08
C VAL A 399 27.80 -3.10 16.73
N LEU A 400 28.53 -3.36 17.83
CA LEU A 400 28.26 -4.46 18.75
C LEU A 400 27.26 -3.98 19.80
N TRP A 401 26.04 -4.50 19.76
CA TRP A 401 24.97 -4.12 20.67
C TRP A 401 24.78 -5.18 21.75
N ILE A 402 24.95 -4.76 23.01
CA ILE A 402 24.78 -5.59 24.20
C ILE A 402 23.68 -4.93 25.03
N GLY A 403 22.43 -5.31 24.75
CA GLY A 403 21.25 -4.68 25.33
C GLY A 403 20.39 -5.65 26.12
N SER A 404 19.62 -5.10 27.07
CA SER A 404 18.44 -5.77 27.63
C SER A 404 17.32 -5.77 26.59
N HIS A 405 16.06 -5.71 27.02
CA HIS A 405 14.92 -5.64 26.12
C HIS A 405 14.70 -4.23 25.53
N GLU A 406 14.01 -4.16 24.40
CA GLU A 406 13.69 -2.91 23.71
C GLU A 406 12.30 -2.96 23.08
N SER A 407 11.47 -1.96 23.32
CA SER A 407 10.11 -1.92 22.77
C SER A 407 10.08 -1.44 21.33
N GLN A 408 10.86 -0.39 21.06
CA GLN A 408 11.08 0.15 19.72
C GLN A 408 12.58 0.38 19.46
N GLY A 409 13.24 1.20 20.29
CA GLY A 409 14.69 1.42 20.22
C GLY A 409 15.16 2.39 19.15
N PHE A 410 14.86 3.69 19.30
CA PHE A 410 15.28 4.72 18.34
C PHE A 410 16.78 4.70 18.05
N ALA A 411 17.65 4.59 19.05
CA ALA A 411 19.10 4.60 18.80
C ALA A 411 19.56 3.44 17.88
N MET A 412 18.96 2.26 18.02
CA MET A 412 19.22 1.11 17.13
C MET A 412 18.68 1.40 15.74
N GLN A 413 17.43 1.84 15.66
CA GLN A 413 16.75 2.08 14.39
C GLN A 413 17.39 3.22 13.58
N GLU A 414 17.88 4.27 14.24
CA GLU A 414 18.65 5.35 13.62
C GLU A 414 20.02 4.85 13.14
N CYS A 415 20.69 3.95 13.88
CA CYS A 415 21.93 3.31 13.43
C CYS A 415 21.70 2.50 12.15
N LEU A 416 20.63 1.71 12.11
CA LEU A 416 20.22 0.95 10.93
C LEU A 416 19.85 1.88 9.77
N ALA A 417 19.14 2.99 10.03
CA ALA A 417 18.79 4.00 9.03
C ALA A 417 20.02 4.67 8.41
N MET A 418 21.07 4.89 9.20
CA MET A 418 22.37 5.40 8.73
C MET A 418 23.20 4.33 7.98
N ASN A 419 22.61 3.16 7.73
CA ASN A 419 23.17 2.05 6.98
C ASN A 419 24.41 1.40 7.62
N ILE A 420 24.43 1.33 8.96
CA ILE A 420 25.51 0.65 9.70
C ILE A 420 25.05 -0.74 10.16
N PRO A 421 25.77 -1.82 9.78
CA PRO A 421 25.47 -3.17 10.25
C PRO A 421 25.62 -3.31 11.77
N VAL A 422 24.78 -4.14 12.37
CA VAL A 422 24.79 -4.36 13.82
C VAL A 422 24.98 -5.85 14.13
N LEU A 423 25.87 -6.15 15.08
CA LEU A 423 25.97 -7.44 15.75
C LEU A 423 25.25 -7.33 17.09
N VAL A 424 24.14 -8.04 17.24
CA VAL A 424 23.30 -8.00 18.44
C VAL A 424 23.58 -9.22 19.30
N TRP A 425 24.02 -9.00 20.53
CA TRP A 425 23.90 -10.01 21.58
C TRP A 425 22.56 -9.82 22.28
N ASP A 426 21.60 -10.63 21.86
CA ASP A 426 20.20 -10.45 22.19
C ASP A 426 19.87 -10.78 23.66
N ALA A 427 18.79 -10.20 24.14
CA ALA A 427 18.11 -10.66 25.35
C ALA A 427 17.20 -11.85 25.01
N LEU A 428 17.00 -12.74 25.99
CA LEU A 428 16.02 -13.83 25.93
C LEU A 428 14.79 -13.53 26.78
N SER A 429 14.97 -12.70 27.81
CA SER A 429 13.89 -12.29 28.71
C SER A 429 14.13 -10.91 29.31
N MET A 430 13.10 -10.31 29.89
CA MET A 430 13.25 -9.07 30.65
C MET A 430 14.16 -9.24 31.88
N PHE A 431 14.36 -10.47 32.35
CA PHE A 431 15.28 -10.77 33.45
C PHE A 431 16.76 -10.58 33.09
N ASP A 432 17.08 -10.44 31.80
CA ASP A 432 18.43 -10.07 31.35
C ASP A 432 18.73 -8.59 31.62
N GLU A 433 17.72 -7.77 31.93
CA GLU A 433 17.96 -6.44 32.50
C GLU A 433 18.53 -6.57 33.92
N TYR A 434 19.75 -6.06 34.10
CA TYR A 434 20.52 -6.26 35.31
C TYR A 434 19.82 -5.69 36.54
N GLY A 435 19.42 -6.58 37.44
CA GLY A 435 18.82 -6.23 38.72
C GLY A 435 17.31 -5.95 38.68
N SER A 436 16.67 -6.02 37.51
CA SER A 436 15.25 -5.69 37.34
C SER A 436 14.34 -6.93 37.32
N TYR A 437 13.04 -6.71 37.53
CA TYR A 437 11.94 -7.68 37.34
C TYR A 437 12.01 -8.98 38.15
N LYS A 438 12.83 -9.03 39.21
CA LYS A 438 13.05 -10.25 40.02
C LYS A 438 11.75 -10.78 40.64
N GLU A 439 10.80 -9.91 40.91
CA GLU A 439 9.48 -10.21 41.47
C GLU A 439 8.62 -11.11 40.58
N TYR A 440 8.87 -11.13 39.26
CA TYR A 440 8.12 -11.98 38.31
C TYR A 440 8.78 -13.33 38.05
N LYS A 441 10.02 -13.53 38.53
CA LYS A 441 10.80 -14.73 38.24
C LYS A 441 10.11 -15.97 38.81
N GLY A 442 9.85 -16.97 37.95
CA GLY A 442 9.15 -18.21 38.31
C GLY A 442 7.63 -18.13 38.27
N THR A 443 7.04 -16.94 38.02
CA THR A 443 5.59 -16.77 37.79
C THR A 443 5.24 -16.35 36.38
N LYS A 444 6.21 -15.76 35.65
CA LYS A 444 6.09 -15.30 34.27
C LYS A 444 7.37 -15.62 33.50
N GLU A 445 7.24 -15.77 32.19
CA GLU A 445 8.37 -15.99 31.30
C GLU A 445 9.04 -14.67 30.95
N LEU A 446 8.24 -13.62 30.69
CA LEU A 446 8.69 -12.30 30.25
C LEU A 446 9.73 -12.42 29.11
N ALA A 447 9.45 -13.29 28.14
CA ALA A 447 10.29 -13.48 26.97
C ALA A 447 10.52 -12.13 26.30
N ALA A 448 11.76 -11.85 25.87
CA ALA A 448 12.13 -10.55 25.34
C ALA A 448 13.19 -10.58 24.27
N THR A 449 13.32 -9.45 23.58
CA THR A 449 14.38 -9.20 22.59
C THR A 449 14.86 -7.77 22.68
N THR A 450 16.13 -7.57 22.32
CA THR A 450 16.82 -6.30 22.11
C THR A 450 16.47 -5.70 20.75
N VAL A 451 15.99 -6.50 19.79
CA VAL A 451 15.70 -6.06 18.41
C VAL A 451 14.28 -6.46 17.98
N PRO A 452 13.25 -5.73 18.43
CA PRO A 452 11.86 -6.04 18.10
C PRO A 452 11.52 -5.88 16.61
N VAL A 453 12.32 -5.12 15.86
CA VAL A 453 12.18 -4.89 14.42
C VAL A 453 13.55 -5.20 13.79
N TRP A 454 13.65 -6.34 13.11
CA TRP A 454 14.92 -6.91 12.63
C TRP A 454 14.74 -7.79 11.39
N SER A 455 15.78 -7.88 10.56
CA SER A 455 15.92 -8.86 9.47
C SER A 455 17.39 -9.23 9.27
N SER A 456 17.66 -10.27 8.46
CA SER A 456 19.02 -10.65 8.05
C SER A 456 19.76 -9.52 7.32
N LEU A 457 19.05 -8.55 6.74
CA LEU A 457 19.64 -7.37 6.12
C LEU A 457 20.31 -6.44 7.14
N CYS A 458 19.98 -6.56 8.43
CA CYS A 458 20.42 -5.63 9.46
C CYS A 458 21.83 -5.93 10.00
N GLY A 459 22.26 -7.20 9.93
CA GLY A 459 23.51 -7.67 10.49
C GLY A 459 23.37 -9.04 11.13
N GLU A 460 24.10 -9.25 12.23
CA GLU A 460 24.21 -10.53 12.92
C GLU A 460 23.46 -10.52 14.25
N ARG A 461 22.85 -11.65 14.61
CA ARG A 461 22.14 -11.82 15.90
C ARG A 461 22.58 -13.12 16.55
N ILE A 462 23.05 -13.02 17.79
CA ILE A 462 23.45 -14.16 18.62
C ILE A 462 22.65 -14.19 19.91
N LEU A 463 22.49 -15.37 20.49
CA LEU A 463 21.79 -15.56 21.77
C LEU A 463 22.77 -15.90 22.89
N ARG A 464 23.87 -16.59 22.58
CA ARG A 464 24.76 -17.17 23.57
C ARG A 464 26.16 -16.56 23.44
N LYS A 465 26.77 -16.27 24.59
CA LYS A 465 28.08 -15.59 24.69
C LYS A 465 29.21 -16.23 23.88
N TYR A 466 29.17 -17.55 23.70
CA TYR A 466 30.24 -18.29 23.02
C TYR A 466 30.20 -18.11 21.50
N GLU A 467 29.07 -17.67 20.94
CA GLU A 467 28.91 -17.36 19.51
C GLU A 467 29.55 -16.01 19.15
N LEU A 468 29.80 -15.15 20.14
CA LEU A 468 30.24 -13.77 19.94
C LEU A 468 31.56 -13.67 19.17
N SER A 469 32.50 -14.58 19.41
CA SER A 469 33.81 -14.56 18.72
C SER A 469 33.66 -14.75 17.22
N ASP A 470 32.85 -15.73 16.82
CA ASP A 470 32.68 -16.12 15.43
C ASP A 470 31.80 -15.10 14.70
N ALA A 471 30.76 -14.59 15.37
CA ALA A 471 29.91 -13.54 14.83
C ALA A 471 30.67 -12.22 14.58
N ILE A 472 31.64 -11.86 15.45
CA ILE A 472 32.55 -10.74 15.20
C ILE A 472 33.37 -10.97 13.92
N ASP A 473 33.88 -12.18 13.71
CA ASP A 473 34.67 -12.47 12.51
C ASP A 473 33.81 -12.47 11.24
N HIS A 474 32.57 -12.98 11.34
CA HIS A 474 31.61 -12.99 10.25
C HIS A 474 31.21 -11.58 9.82
N ILE A 475 30.74 -10.73 10.74
CA ILE A 475 30.30 -9.37 10.41
C ILE A 475 31.45 -8.49 9.90
N ARG A 476 32.69 -8.74 10.35
CA ARG A 476 33.88 -8.04 9.82
C ARG A 476 34.19 -8.40 8.38
N THR A 477 33.94 -9.65 8.00
CA THR A 477 34.18 -10.15 6.65
C THR A 477 33.05 -9.75 5.71
N ASN A 478 31.80 -9.89 6.17
CA ASN A 478 30.60 -9.75 5.35
C ASN A 478 29.86 -8.41 5.54
N GLY A 479 30.41 -7.50 6.34
CA GLY A 479 29.75 -6.23 6.73
C GLY A 479 29.21 -5.40 5.56
N LYS A 480 29.85 -5.47 4.39
CA LYS A 480 29.44 -4.74 3.18
C LYS A 480 28.21 -5.32 2.47
N HIS A 481 27.80 -6.54 2.81
CA HIS A 481 26.66 -7.23 2.20
C HIS A 481 25.34 -6.94 2.91
N TYR A 482 25.38 -6.37 4.12
CA TYR A 482 24.17 -5.94 4.82
C TYR A 482 23.67 -4.61 4.25
N SER A 483 22.34 -4.43 4.29
CA SER A 483 21.65 -3.21 3.85
C SER A 483 20.57 -2.79 4.85
N PRO A 484 20.94 -2.51 6.12
CA PRO A 484 19.99 -2.21 7.18
C PRO A 484 19.07 -1.02 6.84
N ARG A 485 19.58 -0.03 6.09
CA ARG A 485 18.79 1.14 5.70
C ARG A 485 17.58 0.75 4.85
N SER A 486 17.73 -0.18 3.91
CA SER A 486 16.64 -0.63 3.04
C SER A 486 15.49 -1.19 3.86
N TYR A 487 15.80 -2.01 4.87
CA TYR A 487 14.81 -2.56 5.78
C TYR A 487 14.09 -1.47 6.60
N ILE A 488 14.80 -0.46 7.09
CA ILE A 488 14.19 0.66 7.82
C ILE A 488 13.23 1.45 6.94
N LEU A 489 13.64 1.80 5.71
CA LEU A 489 12.78 2.54 4.79
C LEU A 489 11.51 1.75 4.44
N GLU A 490 11.64 0.44 4.26
CA GLU A 490 10.52 -0.43 3.93
C GLU A 490 9.54 -0.65 5.10
N LYS A 491 10.05 -0.81 6.34
CA LYS A 491 9.22 -1.23 7.48
C LYS A 491 8.87 -0.12 8.47
N LEU A 492 9.71 0.90 8.57
CA LEU A 492 9.66 1.97 9.59
C LEU A 492 9.73 3.38 9.01
N GLY A 493 9.61 3.54 7.69
CA GLY A 493 9.43 4.85 7.06
C GLY A 493 8.20 5.57 7.58
N ASP A 494 8.20 6.91 7.56
CA ASP A 494 7.12 7.71 8.15
C ASP A 494 5.76 7.42 7.53
N ARG A 495 5.72 7.38 6.20
CA ARG A 495 4.52 7.08 5.45
C ARG A 495 4.02 5.66 5.73
N VAL A 496 4.95 4.70 5.87
CA VAL A 496 4.64 3.30 6.16
C VAL A 496 4.02 3.16 7.55
N CYS A 497 4.65 3.76 8.57
CA CYS A 497 4.14 3.75 9.93
C CYS A 497 2.79 4.47 10.03
N MET A 498 2.65 5.63 9.40
CA MET A 498 1.39 6.38 9.42
C MET A 498 0.27 5.60 8.72
N LYS A 499 0.52 5.03 7.54
CA LYS A 499 -0.45 4.17 6.86
C LYS A 499 -0.88 3.01 7.75
N ARG A 500 0.07 2.30 8.38
CA ARG A 500 -0.24 1.19 9.30
C ARG A 500 -1.13 1.63 10.48
N MET A 501 -0.87 2.83 11.03
CA MET A 501 -1.70 3.40 12.08
C MET A 501 -3.12 3.73 11.59
N LEU A 502 -3.25 4.37 10.43
CA LEU A 502 -4.55 4.73 9.85
C LEU A 502 -5.36 3.49 9.46
N ASP A 503 -4.71 2.50 8.86
CA ASP A 503 -5.31 1.21 8.49
C ASP A 503 -5.86 0.48 9.71
N SER A 504 -5.26 0.65 10.90
CA SER A 504 -5.76 0.04 12.14
C SER A 504 -7.13 0.57 12.59
N PHE A 505 -7.57 1.70 12.04
CA PHE A 505 -8.89 2.27 12.29
C PHE A 505 -9.91 1.99 11.17
N ARG A 506 -9.47 1.40 10.06
CA ARG A 506 -10.37 0.98 8.99
C ARG A 506 -11.21 -0.18 9.47
N GLU A 507 -12.48 -0.18 9.05
CA GLU A 507 -13.32 -1.34 9.29
C GLU A 507 -12.77 -2.51 8.48
N THR A 508 -12.48 -3.61 9.17
CA THR A 508 -12.14 -4.87 8.54
C THR A 508 -13.29 -5.29 7.63
N PRO A 509 -13.05 -5.49 6.31
CA PRO A 509 -14.12 -5.90 5.42
C PRO A 509 -14.56 -7.33 5.75
N SER A 510 -15.86 -7.55 5.69
CA SER A 510 -16.48 -8.86 5.78
C SER A 510 -16.55 -9.51 4.40
N TYR A 511 -16.28 -10.81 4.32
CA TYR A 511 -16.44 -11.54 3.06
C TYR A 511 -16.99 -12.95 3.31
N ILE A 512 -17.65 -13.49 2.29
CA ILE A 512 -18.10 -14.88 2.25
C ILE A 512 -17.51 -15.57 1.03
N VAL A 513 -17.15 -16.84 1.17
CA VAL A 513 -16.55 -17.63 0.08
C VAL A 513 -17.56 -18.60 -0.51
N LEU A 514 -17.80 -18.51 -1.82
CA LEU A 514 -18.56 -19.51 -2.58
C LEU A 514 -17.57 -20.43 -3.30
N VAL A 515 -17.54 -21.68 -2.88
CA VAL A 515 -16.67 -22.70 -3.47
C VAL A 515 -17.46 -23.51 -4.48
N LEU A 516 -17.10 -23.40 -5.75
CA LEU A 516 -17.65 -24.29 -6.77
C LEU A 516 -16.94 -25.64 -6.68
N ALA A 517 -17.72 -26.67 -6.34
CA ALA A 517 -17.24 -28.03 -6.16
C ALA A 517 -17.96 -29.01 -7.09
N SER A 518 -17.29 -30.13 -7.37
CA SER A 518 -17.86 -31.30 -8.02
C SER A 518 -17.18 -32.56 -7.50
N PHE A 519 -17.82 -33.72 -7.71
CA PHE A 519 -17.27 -35.04 -7.35
C PHE A 519 -16.86 -35.85 -8.59
N GLU A 520 -16.76 -35.20 -9.75
CA GLU A 520 -16.39 -35.86 -11.01
C GLU A 520 -14.93 -36.32 -11.04
N ASN A 521 -14.08 -35.73 -10.21
CA ASN A 521 -12.68 -36.10 -10.07
C ASN A 521 -12.40 -36.56 -8.62
N PRO A 522 -11.84 -37.76 -8.41
CA PRO A 522 -11.49 -38.26 -7.08
C PRO A 522 -10.58 -37.33 -6.26
N LEU A 523 -9.76 -36.50 -6.91
CA LEU A 523 -8.89 -35.52 -6.23
C LEU A 523 -9.70 -34.38 -5.58
N TYR A 524 -10.88 -34.06 -6.09
CA TYR A 524 -11.69 -32.96 -5.55
C TYR A 524 -12.23 -33.27 -4.15
N GLU A 525 -12.49 -34.54 -3.83
CA GLU A 525 -12.86 -34.94 -2.48
C GLU A 525 -11.73 -34.64 -1.48
N GLN A 526 -10.47 -34.83 -1.89
CA GLN A 526 -9.32 -34.51 -1.04
C GLN A 526 -9.19 -33.00 -0.84
N PHE A 527 -9.33 -32.19 -1.91
CA PHE A 527 -9.34 -30.73 -1.76
C PHE A 527 -10.48 -30.22 -0.86
N LEU A 528 -11.66 -30.84 -0.90
CA LEU A 528 -12.76 -30.49 0.00
C LEU A 528 -12.36 -30.68 1.46
N LYS A 529 -11.70 -31.80 1.79
CA LYS A 529 -11.19 -32.08 3.16
C LYS A 529 -10.16 -31.04 3.60
N LEU A 530 -9.17 -30.76 2.75
CA LEU A 530 -8.15 -29.73 2.99
C LEU A 530 -8.78 -28.34 3.18
N ARG A 531 -9.78 -28.00 2.36
CA ARG A 531 -10.48 -26.72 2.43
C ARG A 531 -11.28 -26.58 3.71
N LYS A 532 -12.07 -27.60 4.09
CA LYS A 532 -12.86 -27.57 5.32
C LYS A 532 -11.94 -27.40 6.54
N LEU A 533 -10.73 -27.99 6.53
CA LEU A 533 -9.73 -27.73 7.56
C LEU A 533 -9.27 -26.25 7.56
N GLN A 534 -8.88 -25.72 6.40
CA GLN A 534 -8.43 -24.33 6.28
C GLN A 534 -9.52 -23.34 6.74
N PHE A 535 -10.76 -23.52 6.29
CA PHE A 535 -11.87 -22.65 6.63
C PHE A 535 -12.25 -22.71 8.09
N LYS A 536 -12.16 -23.90 8.72
CA LYS A 536 -12.34 -24.06 10.16
C LYS A 536 -11.24 -23.36 10.96
N HIS A 537 -10.00 -23.41 10.50
CA HIS A 537 -8.88 -22.76 11.18
C HIS A 537 -9.04 -21.24 11.29
N TYR A 538 -9.58 -20.62 10.23
CA TYR A 538 -9.76 -19.16 10.14
C TYR A 538 -11.21 -18.68 10.38
N GLU A 539 -12.13 -19.60 10.72
CA GLU A 539 -13.56 -19.30 10.90
C GLU A 539 -14.20 -18.56 9.70
N ILE A 540 -13.88 -18.99 8.48
CA ILE A 540 -14.30 -18.30 7.25
C ILE A 540 -15.78 -18.58 6.95
N PRO A 541 -16.65 -17.56 6.77
CA PRO A 541 -17.99 -17.77 6.25
C PRO A 541 -17.94 -18.31 4.82
N HIS A 542 -18.62 -19.43 4.55
CA HIS A 542 -18.54 -20.06 3.25
C HIS A 542 -19.77 -20.90 2.89
N LEU A 543 -19.91 -21.21 1.60
CA LEU A 543 -20.82 -22.21 1.06
C LEU A 543 -20.10 -23.04 -0.01
N PHE A 544 -20.19 -24.36 0.09
CA PHE A 544 -19.80 -25.29 -0.97
C PHE A 544 -21.00 -25.54 -1.87
N LEU A 545 -20.85 -25.25 -3.16
CA LEU A 545 -21.91 -25.41 -4.14
C LEU A 545 -21.67 -26.66 -4.98
N TYR A 546 -22.64 -27.58 -4.93
CA TYR A 546 -22.64 -28.83 -5.65
C TYR A 546 -23.76 -28.87 -6.69
N ASP A 547 -23.61 -29.82 -7.61
CA ASP A 547 -24.71 -30.28 -8.46
C ASP A 547 -25.58 -31.27 -7.65
N ASP A 548 -26.74 -31.68 -8.19
CA ASP A 548 -27.83 -32.44 -7.54
C ASP A 548 -27.44 -33.75 -6.82
N THR A 549 -26.23 -34.24 -7.06
CA THR A 549 -25.78 -35.55 -6.59
C THR A 549 -24.46 -35.41 -5.83
N VAL A 550 -24.46 -35.82 -4.56
CA VAL A 550 -23.24 -36.12 -3.78
C VAL A 550 -23.01 -37.63 -3.72
N PRO A 551 -21.76 -38.12 -3.60
CA PRO A 551 -21.46 -39.56 -3.53
C PRO A 551 -22.13 -40.24 -2.33
N GLU A 552 -22.48 -41.52 -2.51
CA GLU A 552 -22.98 -42.36 -1.41
C GLU A 552 -21.93 -42.43 -0.28
N GLY A 553 -22.29 -41.96 0.91
CA GLY A 553 -21.40 -41.86 2.07
C GLY A 553 -20.82 -40.46 2.34
N TYR A 554 -20.97 -39.49 1.43
CA TYR A 554 -20.65 -38.09 1.74
C TYR A 554 -21.75 -37.48 2.62
N THR A 555 -21.38 -37.02 3.81
CA THR A 555 -22.32 -36.35 4.74
C THR A 555 -22.22 -34.84 4.54
N MET A 556 -23.28 -34.24 4.04
CA MET A 556 -23.40 -32.78 3.92
C MET A 556 -23.54 -32.13 5.30
N ASP A 557 -22.92 -30.97 5.47
CA ASP A 557 -23.12 -30.09 6.62
C ASP A 557 -23.90 -28.81 6.23
N GLU A 558 -24.04 -27.88 7.17
CA GLU A 558 -24.79 -26.63 6.97
C GLU A 558 -24.17 -25.66 5.96
N HIS A 559 -22.92 -25.89 5.55
CA HIS A 559 -22.23 -25.11 4.53
C HIS A 559 -22.31 -25.76 3.13
N ASP A 560 -22.88 -26.96 3.01
CA ASP A 560 -23.00 -27.67 1.75
C ASP A 560 -24.38 -27.40 1.10
N LEU A 561 -24.40 -26.99 -0.17
CA LEU A 561 -25.62 -26.65 -0.92
C LEU A 561 -25.63 -27.32 -2.30
N CYS A 562 -26.59 -28.20 -2.53
CA CYS A 562 -26.86 -28.77 -3.85
C CYS A 562 -27.83 -27.87 -4.63
N ILE A 563 -27.47 -27.49 -5.85
CA ILE A 563 -28.30 -26.67 -6.73
C ILE A 563 -28.91 -27.55 -7.83
N PRO A 564 -30.25 -27.77 -7.83
CA PRO A 564 -30.94 -28.63 -8.78
C PRO A 564 -30.71 -28.25 -10.26
N LYS A 565 -30.30 -29.21 -11.09
CA LYS A 565 -30.19 -29.14 -12.55
C LYS A 565 -31.57 -29.01 -13.20
N THR A 566 -32.65 -29.33 -12.49
CA THR A 566 -34.03 -29.09 -12.96
C THR A 566 -34.42 -27.62 -13.04
N VAL A 567 -33.62 -26.70 -12.47
CA VAL A 567 -33.76 -25.24 -12.68
C VAL A 567 -33.20 -24.82 -14.07
N LEU A 568 -32.63 -25.76 -14.84
CA LEU A 568 -32.02 -25.59 -16.17
C LEU A 568 -33.00 -25.94 -17.32
N GLU A 569 -34.26 -25.49 -17.27
CA GLU A 569 -35.17 -25.68 -18.41
C GLU A 569 -34.79 -24.75 -19.58
N GLY A 570 -33.91 -25.25 -20.45
CA GLY A 570 -33.48 -24.59 -21.69
C GLY A 570 -32.58 -25.52 -22.52
N ALA A 571 -32.61 -25.40 -23.85
CA ALA A 571 -31.68 -26.11 -24.72
C ALA A 571 -30.29 -25.44 -24.63
N PHE A 572 -29.48 -25.88 -23.68
CA PHE A 572 -28.12 -25.39 -23.49
C PHE A 572 -27.12 -26.13 -24.40
N ASN A 573 -26.04 -25.46 -24.77
CA ASN A 573 -24.92 -26.04 -25.48
C ASN A 573 -24.23 -27.10 -24.59
N PRO A 574 -24.26 -28.39 -24.97
CA PRO A 574 -23.70 -29.46 -24.16
C PRO A 574 -22.16 -29.42 -24.06
N GLU A 575 -21.48 -28.66 -24.91
CA GLU A 575 -20.01 -28.48 -24.87
C GLU A 575 -19.57 -27.38 -23.89
N LEU A 576 -20.47 -26.46 -23.55
CA LEU A 576 -20.26 -25.48 -22.50
C LEU A 576 -20.81 -26.08 -21.20
N ASN A 577 -20.23 -25.75 -20.05
CA ASN A 577 -20.75 -26.19 -18.76
C ASN A 577 -21.54 -25.05 -18.08
N PRO A 578 -22.74 -24.68 -18.59
CA PRO A 578 -23.55 -23.56 -18.09
C PRO A 578 -24.03 -23.79 -16.65
N SER A 579 -23.92 -25.03 -16.16
CA SER A 579 -24.22 -25.34 -14.77
C SER A 579 -23.31 -24.58 -13.80
N MET A 580 -22.06 -24.23 -14.16
CA MET A 580 -21.16 -23.52 -13.25
C MET A 580 -21.61 -22.09 -12.95
N ILE A 581 -21.96 -21.31 -13.98
CA ILE A 581 -22.44 -19.93 -13.80
C ILE A 581 -23.79 -19.90 -13.10
N LEU A 582 -24.70 -20.81 -13.44
CA LEU A 582 -26.02 -20.90 -12.82
C LEU A 582 -25.94 -21.37 -11.36
N LYS A 583 -25.10 -22.37 -11.07
CA LYS A 583 -24.79 -22.80 -9.71
C LYS A 583 -24.26 -21.65 -8.87
N PHE A 584 -23.33 -20.86 -9.42
CA PHE A 584 -22.82 -19.68 -8.74
C PHE A 584 -23.90 -18.63 -8.47
N ILE A 585 -24.68 -18.23 -9.49
CA ILE A 585 -25.75 -17.22 -9.33
C ILE A 585 -26.81 -17.69 -8.32
N GLN A 586 -27.20 -18.96 -8.35
CA GLN A 586 -28.12 -19.51 -7.34
C GLN A 586 -27.49 -19.52 -5.96
N GLY A 587 -26.21 -19.88 -5.83
CA GLY A 587 -25.47 -19.79 -4.57
C GLY A 587 -25.49 -18.38 -3.99
N LEU A 588 -25.31 -17.33 -4.81
CA LEU A 588 -25.41 -15.94 -4.36
C LEU A 588 -26.76 -15.65 -3.69
N ARG A 589 -27.85 -16.19 -4.22
CA ARG A 589 -29.22 -16.01 -3.69
C ARG A 589 -29.44 -16.70 -2.34
N HIS A 590 -28.58 -17.63 -1.94
CA HIS A 590 -28.67 -18.35 -0.67
C HIS A 590 -27.86 -17.70 0.46
N ILE A 591 -27.03 -16.70 0.16
CA ILE A 591 -26.27 -15.97 1.19
C ILE A 591 -27.24 -15.17 2.06
N LYS A 592 -27.22 -15.42 3.37
CA LYS A 592 -28.07 -14.74 4.37
C LYS A 592 -27.30 -13.76 5.24
N GLU A 593 -25.99 -13.97 5.33
CA GLU A 593 -25.05 -13.22 6.14
C GLU A 593 -24.86 -11.81 5.60
N LYS A 594 -24.42 -10.89 6.47
CA LYS A 594 -23.93 -9.58 6.04
C LYS A 594 -22.49 -9.76 5.54
N TYR A 595 -22.22 -9.28 4.33
CA TYR A 595 -20.90 -9.28 3.71
C TYR A 595 -20.65 -7.96 2.98
N ASP A 596 -19.38 -7.61 2.82
CA ASP A 596 -18.91 -6.54 1.93
C ASP A 596 -18.49 -7.12 0.57
N TYR A 597 -17.92 -8.33 0.58
CA TYR A 597 -17.46 -9.02 -0.63
C TYR A 597 -17.92 -10.47 -0.69
N VAL A 598 -18.10 -10.97 -1.92
CA VAL A 598 -18.20 -12.40 -2.21
C VAL A 598 -16.96 -12.85 -2.98
N VAL A 599 -16.35 -13.93 -2.50
CA VAL A 599 -15.17 -14.54 -3.13
C VAL A 599 -15.61 -15.85 -3.76
N ARG A 600 -15.66 -15.90 -5.09
CA ARG A 600 -15.88 -17.13 -5.86
C ARG A 600 -14.54 -17.81 -6.10
N ILE A 601 -14.46 -19.10 -5.78
CA ILE A 601 -13.30 -19.93 -6.13
C ILE A 601 -13.72 -21.31 -6.63
N ASN A 602 -12.82 -21.97 -7.35
CA ASN A 602 -12.91 -23.42 -7.54
C ASN A 602 -12.30 -24.15 -6.34
N VAL A 603 -12.78 -25.36 -6.05
CA VAL A 603 -12.31 -26.16 -4.90
C VAL A 603 -10.78 -26.29 -4.81
N SER A 604 -10.10 -26.40 -5.95
CA SER A 604 -8.63 -26.55 -6.04
C SER A 604 -7.82 -25.25 -5.93
N THR A 605 -8.46 -24.08 -5.76
CA THR A 605 -7.77 -22.77 -5.77
C THR A 605 -7.32 -22.35 -4.38
N TYR A 606 -6.04 -22.38 -4.08
CA TYR A 606 -5.57 -21.97 -2.75
C TYR A 606 -5.53 -20.43 -2.62
N PHE A 607 -5.89 -19.93 -1.44
CA PHE A 607 -5.66 -18.53 -1.06
C PHE A 607 -5.25 -18.46 0.41
N HIS A 608 -4.46 -17.45 0.77
CA HIS A 608 -4.06 -17.21 2.14
C HIS A 608 -5.01 -16.17 2.80
N PRO A 609 -5.86 -16.55 3.77
CA PRO A 609 -6.95 -15.69 4.27
C PRO A 609 -6.50 -14.34 4.86
N PRO A 610 -5.44 -14.26 5.70
CA PRO A 610 -4.95 -12.97 6.20
C PRO A 610 -4.52 -12.00 5.09
N ARG A 611 -3.93 -12.51 4.00
CA ARG A 611 -3.54 -11.69 2.84
C ARG A 611 -4.72 -11.29 1.99
N LEU A 612 -5.70 -12.17 1.83
CA LEU A 612 -6.95 -11.83 1.15
C LEU A 612 -7.66 -10.69 1.88
N LEU A 613 -7.75 -10.76 3.20
CA LEU A 613 -8.38 -9.70 4.00
C LEU A 613 -7.65 -8.35 3.85
N LYS A 614 -6.31 -8.37 3.82
CA LYS A 614 -5.51 -7.17 3.54
C LYS A 614 -5.82 -6.61 2.14
N LEU A 615 -5.87 -7.46 1.12
CA LEU A 615 -6.22 -7.07 -0.24
C LEU A 615 -7.61 -6.42 -0.29
N LEU A 616 -8.61 -7.03 0.35
CA LEU A 616 -9.97 -6.50 0.41
C LEU A 616 -10.09 -5.18 1.17
N SER A 617 -9.18 -4.93 2.11
CA SER A 617 -9.14 -3.69 2.91
C SER A 617 -8.68 -2.47 2.10
N ASP A 618 -7.95 -2.73 1.00
CA ASP A 618 -7.53 -1.71 0.04
C ASP A 618 -8.42 -1.70 -1.22
N ALA A 619 -9.34 -2.66 -1.38
CA ALA A 619 -10.26 -2.73 -2.52
C ALA A 619 -11.46 -1.77 -2.35
N PRO A 620 -12.03 -1.23 -3.45
CA PRO A 620 -13.29 -0.50 -3.42
C PRO A 620 -14.45 -1.36 -2.89
N ARG A 621 -15.24 -0.81 -1.95
CA ARG A 621 -16.40 -1.50 -1.38
C ARG A 621 -17.62 -1.54 -2.29
N THR A 622 -17.59 -0.81 -3.40
CA THR A 622 -18.67 -0.71 -4.38
C THR A 622 -18.08 -0.79 -5.79
N LYS A 623 -18.87 -1.28 -6.76
CA LYS A 623 -18.50 -1.43 -8.17
C LYS A 623 -17.16 -2.14 -8.35
N TYR A 624 -16.92 -3.22 -7.63
CA TYR A 624 -15.65 -3.95 -7.66
C TYR A 624 -15.83 -5.38 -8.16
N ALA A 625 -15.05 -5.74 -9.18
CA ALA A 625 -14.85 -7.10 -9.64
C ALA A 625 -13.35 -7.38 -9.80
N GLY A 626 -12.78 -8.24 -8.96
CA GLY A 626 -11.34 -8.51 -8.92
C GLY A 626 -11.00 -9.97 -9.21
N GLY A 627 -9.90 -10.21 -9.92
CA GLY A 627 -9.39 -11.56 -10.21
C GLY A 627 -8.21 -11.52 -11.18
N MET A 628 -7.66 -12.68 -11.56
CA MET A 628 -6.61 -12.69 -12.58
C MET A 628 -7.20 -12.32 -13.93
N LYS A 629 -6.93 -11.10 -14.40
CA LYS A 629 -7.40 -10.59 -15.69
C LYS A 629 -6.70 -11.29 -16.86
N LEU A 630 -7.48 -11.72 -17.85
CA LEU A 630 -7.07 -12.33 -19.11
C LEU A 630 -7.69 -11.55 -20.28
N SER A 631 -7.09 -11.65 -21.47
CA SER A 631 -7.60 -11.00 -22.68
C SER A 631 -7.38 -11.89 -23.90
N HIS A 632 -8.47 -12.26 -24.57
CA HIS A 632 -8.45 -13.15 -25.74
C HIS A 632 -9.53 -12.73 -26.74
N ILE A 633 -9.34 -13.03 -28.03
CA ILE A 633 -10.38 -12.89 -29.04
C ILE A 633 -11.39 -14.03 -28.84
N ILE A 634 -12.67 -13.67 -28.62
CA ILE A 634 -13.75 -14.62 -28.37
C ILE A 634 -14.78 -14.44 -29.48
N SER A 635 -14.69 -15.29 -30.50
CA SER A 635 -15.49 -15.20 -31.73
C SER A 635 -17.00 -15.19 -31.49
N GLU A 636 -17.45 -15.80 -30.39
CA GLU A 636 -18.84 -15.91 -29.98
C GLU A 636 -19.42 -14.60 -29.43
N LEU A 637 -18.55 -13.64 -29.06
CA LEU A 637 -18.92 -12.37 -28.45
C LEU A 637 -18.54 -11.17 -29.33
N ASP A 638 -17.29 -11.14 -29.80
CA ASP A 638 -16.75 -10.11 -30.71
C ASP A 638 -15.57 -10.70 -31.50
N THR A 639 -15.63 -10.62 -32.83
CA THR A 639 -14.61 -11.16 -33.73
C THR A 639 -13.46 -10.20 -34.00
N THR A 640 -13.54 -8.96 -33.54
CA THR A 640 -12.63 -7.86 -33.91
C THR A 640 -11.83 -7.31 -32.76
N THR A 641 -12.34 -7.39 -31.52
CA THR A 641 -11.65 -6.88 -30.34
C THR A 641 -11.40 -7.97 -29.28
N PRO A 642 -10.22 -8.00 -28.64
CA PRO A 642 -9.98 -8.89 -27.52
C PRO A 642 -10.95 -8.61 -26.36
N THR A 643 -11.68 -9.64 -25.94
CA THR A 643 -12.53 -9.57 -24.75
C THR A 643 -11.66 -9.76 -23.52
N THR A 644 -11.74 -8.79 -22.61
CA THR A 644 -11.06 -8.84 -21.31
C THR A 644 -12.00 -9.43 -20.26
N PHE A 645 -11.53 -10.41 -19.50
CA PHE A 645 -12.31 -11.10 -18.47
C PHE A 645 -11.45 -11.54 -17.28
N LEU A 646 -12.08 -11.88 -16.17
CA LEU A 646 -11.41 -12.45 -15.00
C LEU A 646 -11.36 -13.97 -15.14
N SER A 647 -10.26 -14.61 -14.76
CA SER A 647 -10.16 -16.07 -14.71
C SER A 647 -11.13 -16.67 -13.70
N GLY A 648 -11.80 -17.77 -14.06
CA GLY A 648 -12.67 -18.52 -13.16
C GLY A 648 -11.98 -19.20 -11.97
N THR A 649 -10.66 -19.08 -11.85
CA THR A 649 -9.90 -19.61 -10.71
C THR A 649 -10.31 -18.91 -9.40
N CYS A 650 -10.34 -17.57 -9.42
CA CYS A 650 -10.80 -16.76 -8.31
C CYS A 650 -11.40 -15.45 -8.84
N MET A 651 -12.59 -15.11 -8.37
CA MET A 651 -13.25 -13.83 -8.63
C MET A 651 -13.77 -13.25 -7.32
N ILE A 652 -13.68 -11.94 -7.17
CA ILE A 652 -14.11 -11.21 -5.98
C ILE A 652 -15.07 -10.13 -6.43
N PHE A 653 -16.25 -10.06 -5.81
CA PHE A 653 -17.28 -9.08 -6.16
C PHE A 653 -17.67 -8.27 -4.93
N SER A 654 -17.79 -6.95 -5.05
CA SER A 654 -18.42 -6.13 -4.02
C SER A 654 -19.90 -6.44 -3.91
N LYS A 655 -20.51 -6.09 -2.78
CA LYS A 655 -21.91 -6.35 -2.49
C LYS A 655 -22.87 -5.88 -3.58
N ASP A 656 -22.71 -4.66 -4.08
CA ASP A 656 -23.56 -4.12 -5.15
C ASP A 656 -23.39 -4.89 -6.47
N SER A 657 -22.17 -5.29 -6.81
CA SER A 657 -21.90 -6.17 -7.95
C SER A 657 -22.57 -7.55 -7.79
N VAL A 658 -22.61 -8.08 -6.57
CA VAL A 658 -23.36 -9.32 -6.28
C VAL A 658 -24.86 -9.14 -6.47
N GLU A 659 -25.42 -8.00 -6.04
CA GLU A 659 -26.84 -7.71 -6.24
C GLU A 659 -27.21 -7.54 -7.72
N GLU A 660 -26.30 -7.04 -8.56
CA GLU A 660 -26.44 -7.06 -10.02
C GLU A 660 -26.50 -8.50 -10.56
N LEU A 661 -25.54 -9.35 -10.18
CA LEU A 661 -25.49 -10.74 -10.64
C LEU A 661 -26.73 -11.56 -10.21
N LYS A 662 -27.27 -11.31 -9.02
CA LYS A 662 -28.48 -11.98 -8.52
C LYS A 662 -29.71 -11.72 -9.39
N GLN A 663 -29.77 -10.58 -10.08
CA GLN A 663 -30.89 -10.19 -10.93
C GLN A 663 -30.89 -10.90 -12.29
N ILE A 664 -29.79 -11.56 -12.67
CA ILE A 664 -29.69 -12.27 -13.94
C ILE A 664 -30.66 -13.46 -13.95
N PRO A 665 -31.64 -13.50 -14.88
CA PRO A 665 -32.57 -14.62 -14.98
C PRO A 665 -31.86 -15.85 -15.56
N PRO A 666 -32.25 -17.08 -15.18
CA PRO A 666 -31.69 -18.32 -15.75
C PRO A 666 -31.83 -18.42 -17.28
N THR A 667 -32.77 -17.68 -17.87
CA THR A 667 -33.04 -17.61 -19.31
C THR A 667 -32.21 -16.54 -20.05
N HIS A 668 -31.26 -15.88 -19.38
CA HIS A 668 -30.49 -14.79 -19.98
C HIS A 668 -29.67 -15.29 -21.19
N PRO A 669 -29.75 -14.62 -22.35
CA PRO A 669 -29.24 -15.15 -23.63
C PRO A 669 -27.71 -15.32 -23.70
N LEU A 670 -26.96 -14.66 -22.81
CA LEU A 670 -25.50 -14.80 -22.72
C LEU A 670 -25.02 -16.00 -21.88
N LEU A 671 -25.88 -16.61 -21.05
CA LEU A 671 -25.45 -17.66 -20.10
C LEU A 671 -24.92 -18.94 -20.77
N ASP A 672 -25.27 -19.14 -22.04
CA ASP A 672 -24.89 -20.31 -22.84
C ASP A 672 -23.95 -19.96 -24.00
N LYS A 673 -23.34 -18.76 -23.97
CA LYS A 673 -22.49 -18.28 -25.08
C LYS A 673 -21.02 -18.63 -24.92
N HIS A 674 -20.54 -18.76 -23.69
CA HIS A 674 -19.14 -19.06 -23.39
C HIS A 674 -19.00 -19.60 -21.95
N ASN A 675 -17.78 -19.94 -21.54
CA ASN A 675 -17.43 -20.30 -20.16
C ASN A 675 -17.90 -19.25 -19.13
N ASP A 676 -18.19 -19.72 -17.92
CA ASP A 676 -18.72 -18.95 -16.81
C ASP A 676 -17.91 -17.68 -16.52
N ASP A 677 -16.60 -17.76 -16.63
CA ASP A 677 -15.69 -16.70 -16.26
C ASP A 677 -15.73 -15.50 -17.22
N VAL A 678 -15.80 -15.79 -18.52
CA VAL A 678 -16.03 -14.78 -19.57
C VAL A 678 -17.42 -14.15 -19.41
N ILE A 679 -18.45 -14.97 -19.22
CA ILE A 679 -19.82 -14.47 -19.18
C ILE A 679 -20.06 -13.64 -17.92
N LEU A 680 -19.60 -14.08 -16.74
CA LEU A 680 -19.70 -13.28 -15.50
C LEU A 680 -18.99 -11.93 -15.65
N SER A 681 -17.82 -11.91 -16.29
CA SER A 681 -17.07 -10.69 -16.53
C SER A 681 -17.76 -9.73 -17.51
N LYS A 682 -18.56 -10.27 -18.43
CA LYS A 682 -19.34 -9.48 -19.40
C LYS A 682 -20.65 -8.96 -18.81
N LEU A 683 -21.25 -9.71 -17.89
CA LEU A 683 -22.53 -9.37 -17.26
C LEU A 683 -22.40 -8.41 -16.09
N ILE A 684 -21.20 -8.21 -15.55
CA ILE A 684 -20.97 -7.27 -14.47
C ILE A 684 -20.62 -5.88 -15.02
N SER A 685 -21.28 -4.84 -14.48
CA SER A 685 -20.98 -3.44 -14.84
C SER A 685 -19.70 -2.90 -14.20
N ALA A 686 -19.22 -3.55 -13.13
CA ALA A 686 -18.05 -3.14 -12.37
C ALA A 686 -16.75 -3.22 -13.21
N PRO A 687 -15.84 -2.24 -13.09
CA PRO A 687 -14.50 -2.34 -13.66
C PRO A 687 -13.75 -3.58 -13.16
N LEU A 688 -13.19 -4.33 -14.11
CA LEU A 688 -12.40 -5.52 -13.79
C LEU A 688 -11.01 -5.11 -13.26
N THR A 689 -10.67 -5.56 -12.06
CA THR A 689 -9.38 -5.30 -11.40
C THR A 689 -8.49 -6.54 -11.46
N HIS A 690 -7.24 -6.38 -11.90
CA HIS A 690 -6.30 -7.48 -11.95
C HIS A 690 -5.74 -7.78 -10.55
N ILE A 691 -5.85 -9.03 -10.13
CA ILE A 691 -5.21 -9.55 -8.91
C ILE A 691 -4.14 -10.56 -9.34
N PRO A 692 -2.86 -10.36 -8.97
CA PRO A 692 -1.80 -11.32 -9.25
C PRO A 692 -2.10 -12.68 -8.63
N MET A 693 -1.80 -13.74 -9.38
CA MET A 693 -1.99 -15.12 -8.95
C MET A 693 -0.75 -15.93 -9.30
N PHE A 694 -0.27 -16.71 -8.34
CA PHE A 694 0.84 -17.63 -8.58
C PHE A 694 0.33 -18.86 -9.32
N LEU A 695 0.93 -19.16 -10.47
CA LEU A 695 0.60 -20.33 -11.28
C LEU A 695 1.61 -21.44 -10.96
N TRP A 696 1.19 -22.45 -10.19
CA TRP A 696 2.04 -23.58 -9.81
C TRP A 696 1.71 -24.80 -10.66
N GLU A 697 2.50 -24.98 -11.71
CA GLU A 697 2.22 -25.94 -12.81
C GLU A 697 3.30 -27.04 -12.94
N HIS A 698 4.34 -27.00 -12.13
CA HIS A 698 5.55 -27.84 -12.22
C HIS A 698 6.01 -28.36 -10.84
N ASP A 699 6.98 -29.27 -10.84
CA ASP A 699 7.47 -30.00 -9.65
C ASP A 699 8.27 -29.18 -8.64
N ALA A 700 8.86 -28.06 -9.07
CA ALA A 700 9.70 -27.25 -8.18
C ALA A 700 8.84 -26.53 -7.13
N TYR A 701 9.25 -26.63 -5.87
CA TYR A 701 8.64 -25.89 -4.77
C TYR A 701 9.13 -24.44 -4.77
N PRO A 702 8.23 -23.45 -4.68
CA PRO A 702 8.62 -22.07 -4.46
C PRO A 702 9.27 -21.90 -3.09
N SER A 703 10.18 -20.93 -3.00
CA SER A 703 10.69 -20.49 -1.71
C SER A 703 9.57 -19.88 -0.84
N ILE A 704 9.77 -19.88 0.48
CA ILE A 704 8.82 -19.25 1.41
C ILE A 704 8.63 -17.77 1.07
N GLU A 705 9.71 -17.06 0.73
CA GLU A 705 9.69 -15.66 0.32
C GLU A 705 8.89 -15.44 -0.97
N GLU A 706 9.00 -16.33 -1.97
CA GLU A 706 8.16 -16.27 -3.16
C GLU A 706 6.69 -16.49 -2.83
N CYS A 707 6.37 -17.48 -1.99
CA CYS A 707 5.02 -17.70 -1.50
C CYS A 707 4.48 -16.47 -0.75
N GLU A 708 5.32 -15.72 -0.06
CA GLU A 708 4.93 -14.52 0.69
C GLU A 708 4.40 -13.39 -0.18
N ASN A 709 4.78 -13.35 -1.46
CA ASN A 709 4.40 -12.32 -2.41
C ASN A 709 3.01 -12.50 -3.02
N TYR A 710 2.38 -13.66 -2.85
CA TYR A 710 1.09 -13.96 -3.49
C TYR A 710 -0.02 -14.21 -2.46
N THR A 711 -1.23 -13.75 -2.82
CA THR A 711 -2.48 -14.01 -2.09
C THR A 711 -3.21 -15.22 -2.64
N LEU A 712 -3.18 -15.39 -3.97
CA LEU A 712 -3.92 -16.41 -4.71
C LEU A 712 -2.95 -17.35 -5.41
N PHE A 713 -3.28 -18.64 -5.38
CA PHE A 713 -2.48 -19.71 -5.97
C PHE A 713 -3.37 -20.62 -6.81
N ARG A 714 -3.01 -20.76 -8.09
CA ARG A 714 -3.56 -21.78 -8.97
C ARG A 714 -2.62 -22.98 -8.96
N VAL A 715 -2.95 -23.99 -8.18
CA VAL A 715 -2.21 -25.26 -8.15
C VAL A 715 -2.82 -26.20 -9.18
N LYS A 716 -2.10 -26.47 -10.26
CA LYS A 716 -2.54 -27.40 -11.30
C LYS A 716 -1.35 -27.95 -12.08
N HIS A 717 -0.84 -29.11 -11.66
CA HIS A 717 0.26 -29.78 -12.32
C HIS A 717 -0.23 -30.50 -13.59
N PHE A 718 0.27 -30.11 -14.78
CA PHE A 718 -0.30 -30.59 -16.04
C PHE A 718 -0.02 -32.07 -16.34
N ALA A 719 1.09 -32.62 -15.85
CA ALA A 719 1.48 -34.00 -16.14
C ALA A 719 0.94 -35.02 -15.12
N ASP A 720 0.75 -34.60 -13.87
CA ASP A 720 0.37 -35.47 -12.75
C ASP A 720 -0.40 -34.67 -11.70
N ARG A 721 -1.72 -34.81 -11.71
CA ARG A 721 -2.63 -34.08 -10.81
C ARG A 721 -2.56 -34.56 -9.36
N THR A 722 -1.95 -35.71 -9.06
CA THR A 722 -1.84 -36.21 -7.69
C THR A 722 -0.90 -35.32 -6.84
N LYS A 723 0.09 -34.71 -7.48
CA LYS A 723 1.01 -33.73 -6.87
C LYS A 723 0.33 -32.46 -6.38
N ASP A 724 -0.85 -32.12 -6.91
CA ASP A 724 -1.55 -30.91 -6.47
C ASP A 724 -1.88 -30.96 -4.97
N ILE A 725 -2.12 -32.16 -4.41
CA ILE A 725 -2.40 -32.37 -2.98
C ILE A 725 -1.15 -32.15 -2.13
N GLU A 726 0.02 -32.57 -2.62
CA GLU A 726 1.30 -32.33 -1.97
C GLU A 726 1.62 -30.84 -1.92
N HIS A 727 1.42 -30.13 -3.03
CA HIS A 727 1.60 -28.68 -3.12
C HIS A 727 0.63 -27.93 -2.17
N TRP A 728 -0.62 -28.38 -2.07
CA TRP A 728 -1.58 -27.80 -1.14
C TRP A 728 -1.21 -28.04 0.33
N THR A 729 -0.78 -29.26 0.66
CA THR A 729 -0.28 -29.59 2.00
C THR A 729 0.93 -28.73 2.37
N PHE A 730 1.81 -28.45 1.40
CA PHE A 730 2.92 -27.52 1.58
C PHE A 730 2.42 -26.10 1.89
N LEU A 731 1.44 -25.58 1.16
CA LEU A 731 0.88 -24.25 1.42
C LEU A 731 0.20 -24.17 2.80
N LEU A 732 -0.61 -25.17 3.18
CA LEU A 732 -1.25 -25.23 4.50
C LEU A 732 -0.23 -25.26 5.66
N SER A 733 0.87 -25.99 5.50
CA SER A 733 1.89 -26.08 6.55
C SER A 733 2.76 -24.81 6.66
N HIS A 734 3.12 -24.20 5.53
CA HIS A 734 4.07 -23.08 5.52
C HIS A 734 3.39 -21.71 5.62
N LEU A 735 2.20 -21.54 5.06
CA LEU A 735 1.46 -20.27 5.10
C LEU A 735 0.43 -20.24 6.22
N ASP A 736 -0.30 -21.34 6.43
CA ASP A 736 -1.36 -21.42 7.46
C ASP A 736 -0.87 -22.01 8.79
N CYS A 737 0.39 -22.46 8.87
CA CYS A 737 0.99 -23.09 10.05
C CYS A 737 0.17 -24.28 10.61
N LEU A 738 -0.54 -25.01 9.73
CA LEU A 738 -1.32 -26.18 10.12
C LEU A 738 -0.43 -27.43 10.20
N GLU A 739 -0.51 -28.14 11.33
CA GLU A 739 0.24 -29.38 11.53
C GLU A 739 -0.25 -30.47 10.57
N THR A 740 0.62 -30.91 9.68
CA THR A 740 0.30 -31.91 8.63
C THR A 740 -0.01 -33.30 9.17
N ASN A 741 0.25 -33.57 10.45
CA ASN A 741 -0.12 -34.83 11.11
C ASN A 741 -1.63 -34.94 11.42
N THR A 742 -2.40 -33.87 11.16
CA THR A 742 -3.87 -33.82 11.27
C THR A 742 -4.61 -33.89 9.93
N LEU A 743 -3.85 -33.91 8.82
CA LEU A 743 -4.32 -34.07 7.44
C LEU A 743 -4.33 -35.55 7.03
#